data_AF-A0A1V8P1X2-F1
#
_entry.id   AF-A0A1V8P1X2-F1
#
_cell.length_a   1.000
_cell.length_b   1.000
_cell.length_c   1.000
_cell.angle_alpha   90.00
_cell.angle_beta   90.00
_cell.angle_gamma   90.00
#
_symmetry.space_group_name_H-M   'P 1'
#
loop_
_entity.id
_entity.type
_entity.pdbx_description
1 polymer ?
#
loop_
_entity_poly.entity_id
_entity_poly.type
_entity_poly.pdbx_seq_one_letter_code
_entity_poly.pdbx_strand_id
1 'polypeptide(L)'
;MISKHSTNAHGRQAGVTLLEMIVVLAIIGMCLMTYANYKRKEAQQSHQLIVADMIARDISGVMRFVAQDKLATTNSAQQANPLYGKNTHVNIANYDNRVTNRTLQDSPDRDDNNFYSGWSAAVSTQTDVSPTRGSRYLFLGSECRNGNIEKGKLPFKLTESMLPCELRPGAESLGLVLERVDFVNNNRTSGLGIERVDFYLVYQNEVENEGLHFAGFIKPLEKALKSVDLGYLQAVVFEVNNSGNFNLVTTAADQPLQMGDVPNNLDRLDANKRYGIRLSLDKNSEDITADGSVPAAKLCWNDAKGEAGPCITAIDEDRLLITSSDATDKDKNEPAMCWSREQNKSTLCLAAMNSNGVNPDGRLNPDGTPYNPDDRILHLRTSADKTDGSEVDPASPSSLKGTTGTLYANIVMENTSRKHPEKWYVAYNETDADRLKNGIQDDDDTLRFPNQFADAFHGQYELVTPTTTFYQSFKNNYPQGKKPDVADADYINWNSEDNYKNLFTEPGVIRLPLQTCPKVTGIDKDRKTKLRSLYPRLSVAISSVAADEDDGANKTGGYFDYTQQGATRTNSYKSKNDPKPVGAVAAVAIQANIVVNKDIVSANVPDKANVNGIFEDWIAEKWFKGTSNNLDEPFWLISAASATITPDGKKNVNKINPQSLSVVINQWCSTIPQGGMISSEGHAWTEAEPNKYVLHSLVAEDNDLKFYKENGNELDIPDHERITY
;
A
#
# COMPACT_ATOMS: atom_id res chain seq x y z
N MET A 1 13.69 49.84 3.13
CA MET A 1 12.72 50.79 3.71
C MET A 1 12.84 50.71 5.23
N ILE A 2 12.88 51.87 5.86
CA ILE A 2 13.23 52.10 7.26
C ILE A 2 12.11 51.65 8.21
N SER A 3 12.44 51.06 9.35
CA SER A 3 11.89 51.55 10.62
C SER A 3 12.84 51.27 11.79
N LYS A 4 13.22 52.36 12.45
CA LYS A 4 13.99 52.45 13.68
C LYS A 4 13.07 52.21 14.88
N HIS A 5 13.60 51.67 15.97
CA HIS A 5 13.45 52.37 17.25
C HIS A 5 14.67 52.18 18.15
N SER A 6 15.11 53.33 18.64
CA SER A 6 16.16 53.58 19.63
C SER A 6 15.70 53.16 21.03
N THR A 7 16.63 52.66 21.86
CA THR A 7 16.82 53.17 23.22
C THR A 7 18.29 53.00 23.64
N ASN A 8 18.88 54.10 24.11
CA ASN A 8 20.23 54.21 24.64
C ASN A 8 20.35 53.54 26.01
N ALA A 9 21.37 52.70 26.19
CA ALA A 9 21.96 52.42 27.50
C ALA A 9 23.48 52.53 27.37
N HIS A 10 24.09 53.36 28.22
CA HIS A 10 25.50 53.71 28.22
C HIS A 10 26.43 52.47 28.17
N GLY A 11 27.27 52.43 27.14
CA GLY A 11 28.31 51.41 26.98
C GLY A 11 29.41 51.56 28.03
N ARG A 12 29.48 50.60 28.95
CA ARG A 12 30.75 50.22 29.57
C ARG A 12 31.58 49.50 28.49
N GLN A 13 32.66 50.13 28.03
CA GLN A 13 33.74 49.39 27.37
C GLN A 13 34.39 48.49 28.42
N ALA A 14 34.00 47.22 28.45
CA ALA A 14 34.77 46.21 29.15
C ALA A 14 36.03 45.97 28.31
N GLY A 15 37.19 46.36 28.84
CA GLY A 15 38.48 45.99 28.25
C GLY A 15 38.61 44.48 28.30
N VAL A 16 38.53 43.83 27.14
CA VAL A 16 38.87 42.41 27.00
C VAL A 16 40.34 42.29 27.35
N THR A 17 40.65 41.51 28.38
CA THR A 17 42.04 41.30 28.78
C THR A 17 42.75 40.47 27.71
N LEU A 18 44.02 40.77 27.40
CA LEU A 18 44.81 40.04 26.38
C LEU A 18 44.80 38.52 26.60
N LEU A 19 44.67 38.09 27.86
CA LEU A 19 44.53 36.69 28.26
C LEU A 19 43.23 36.06 27.72
N GLU A 20 42.08 36.73 27.81
CA GLU A 20 40.80 36.21 27.31
C GLU A 20 40.82 36.06 25.79
N MET A 21 41.49 36.97 25.07
CA MET A 21 41.60 36.85 23.61
C MET A 21 42.48 35.67 23.18
N ILE A 22 43.56 35.38 23.92
CA ILE A 22 44.42 34.20 23.67
C ILE A 22 43.66 32.90 23.97
N VAL A 23 42.92 32.85 25.07
CA VAL A 23 42.11 31.67 25.45
C VAL A 23 41.04 31.38 24.40
N VAL A 24 40.35 32.41 23.90
CA VAL A 24 39.34 32.27 22.84
C VAL A 24 39.95 31.78 21.53
N LEU A 25 41.11 32.33 21.12
CA LEU A 25 41.81 31.87 19.92
C LEU A 25 42.32 30.42 20.04
N ALA A 26 42.77 30.01 21.23
CA ALA A 26 43.15 28.62 21.48
C ALA A 26 41.95 27.65 21.40
N ILE A 27 40.79 28.04 21.94
CA ILE A 27 39.56 27.24 21.85
C ILE A 27 39.09 27.14 20.39
N ILE A 28 39.08 28.24 19.64
CA ILE A 28 38.75 28.23 18.21
C ILE A 28 39.74 27.36 17.43
N GLY A 29 41.04 27.43 17.75
CA GLY A 29 42.07 26.56 17.17
C GLY A 29 41.83 25.08 17.42
N MET A 30 41.47 24.70 18.66
CA MET A 30 41.11 23.32 19.02
C MET A 30 39.84 22.84 18.29
N CYS A 31 38.81 23.69 18.20
CA CYS A 31 37.57 23.39 17.46
C CYS A 31 37.82 23.20 15.96
N LEU A 32 38.63 24.08 15.34
CA LEU A 32 38.98 23.99 13.93
C LEU A 32 39.84 22.75 13.63
N MET A 33 40.77 22.39 14.52
CA MET A 33 41.58 21.18 14.38
C MET A 33 40.72 19.92 14.50
N THR A 34 39.76 19.91 15.43
CA THR A 34 38.79 18.81 15.58
C THR A 34 37.88 18.70 14.36
N TYR A 35 37.39 19.82 13.83
CA TYR A 35 36.57 19.88 12.62
C TYR A 35 37.36 19.44 11.37
N ALA A 36 38.62 19.86 11.23
CA ALA A 36 39.48 19.43 10.14
C ALA A 36 39.77 17.92 10.20
N ASN A 37 40.03 17.37 11.38
CA ASN A 37 40.22 15.94 11.58
C ASN A 37 38.93 15.15 11.31
N TYR A 38 37.77 15.69 11.70
CA TYR A 38 36.47 15.11 11.36
C TYR A 38 36.25 15.07 9.85
N LYS A 39 36.48 16.19 9.14
CA LYS A 39 36.35 16.26 7.68
C LYS A 39 37.34 15.37 6.94
N ARG A 40 38.57 15.25 7.43
CA ARG A 40 39.56 14.29 6.91
C ARG A 40 39.08 12.84 7.06
N LYS A 41 38.56 12.48 8.24
CA LYS A 41 38.03 11.14 8.50
C LYS A 41 36.81 10.83 7.61
N GLU A 42 35.91 11.78 7.44
CA GLU A 42 34.73 11.66 6.56
C GLU A 42 35.15 11.47 5.10
N ALA A 43 36.10 12.28 4.60
CA ALA A 43 36.61 12.17 3.24
C ALA A 43 37.34 10.83 3.00
N GLN A 44 38.17 10.39 3.95
CA GLN A 44 38.88 9.12 3.86
C GLN A 44 37.92 7.93 3.87
N GLN A 45 36.93 7.92 4.76
CA GLN A 45 35.91 6.86 4.82
C GLN A 45 35.07 6.80 3.55
N SER A 46 34.69 7.96 3.00
CA SER A 46 33.96 8.03 1.73
C SER A 46 34.79 7.49 0.57
N HIS A 47 36.07 7.86 0.49
CA HIS A 47 36.98 7.34 -0.52
C HIS A 47 37.17 5.81 -0.42
N GLN A 48 37.42 5.29 0.78
CA GLN A 48 37.55 3.85 1.02
C GLN A 48 36.27 3.09 0.67
N LEU A 49 35.10 3.66 0.95
CA LEU A 49 33.82 3.06 0.58
C LEU A 49 33.64 2.98 -0.94
N ILE A 50 34.01 4.02 -1.69
CA ILE A 50 33.94 4.01 -3.16
C ILE A 50 34.86 2.92 -3.75
N VAL A 51 36.07 2.76 -3.19
CA VAL A 51 37.00 1.69 -3.60
C VAL A 51 36.43 0.32 -3.25
N ALA A 52 35.87 0.16 -2.05
CA ALA A 52 35.23 -1.07 -1.61
C ALA A 52 34.03 -1.45 -2.48
N ASP A 53 33.16 -0.50 -2.84
CA ASP A 53 32.02 -0.72 -3.73
C ASP A 53 32.47 -1.18 -5.12
N MET A 54 33.57 -0.64 -5.63
CA MET A 54 34.15 -1.07 -6.91
C MET A 54 34.64 -2.53 -6.84
N ILE A 55 35.40 -2.86 -5.78
CA ILE A 55 35.90 -4.23 -5.56
C ILE A 55 34.73 -5.20 -5.37
N ALA A 56 33.72 -4.85 -4.58
CA ALA A 56 32.56 -5.70 -4.32
C ALA A 56 31.75 -6.01 -5.58
N ARG A 57 31.62 -5.05 -6.51
CA ARG A 57 31.00 -5.29 -7.82
C ARG A 57 31.78 -6.30 -8.66
N ASP A 58 33.11 -6.19 -8.68
CA ASP A 58 33.95 -7.14 -9.40
C ASP A 58 33.87 -8.53 -8.75
N ILE A 59 33.95 -8.62 -7.42
CA ILE A 59 33.75 -9.89 -6.68
C ILE A 59 32.39 -10.49 -7.02
N SER A 60 31.31 -9.71 -6.94
CA SER A 60 29.94 -10.15 -7.27
C SER A 60 29.84 -10.67 -8.70
N GLY A 61 30.42 -9.99 -9.68
CA GLY A 61 30.46 -10.45 -11.06
C GLY A 61 31.17 -11.80 -11.24
N VAL A 62 32.33 -11.98 -10.58
CA VAL A 62 33.05 -13.26 -10.59
C VAL A 62 32.23 -14.36 -9.92
N MET A 63 31.62 -14.08 -8.76
CA MET A 63 30.79 -15.06 -8.06
C MET A 63 29.57 -15.48 -8.89
N ARG A 64 28.89 -14.53 -9.56
CA ARG A 64 27.80 -14.84 -10.51
C ARG A 64 28.28 -15.70 -11.68
N PHE A 65 29.46 -15.39 -12.22
CA PHE A 65 30.04 -16.15 -13.32
C PHE A 65 30.41 -17.58 -12.88
N VAL A 66 30.97 -17.75 -11.68
CA VAL A 66 31.33 -19.07 -11.12
C VAL A 66 30.08 -19.87 -10.77
N ALA A 67 28.99 -19.23 -10.33
CA ALA A 67 27.75 -19.92 -9.99
C ALA A 67 27.15 -20.68 -11.20
N GLN A 68 27.20 -20.06 -12.39
CA GLN A 68 26.54 -20.54 -13.62
C GLN A 68 27.32 -21.63 -14.35
N ASP A 69 26.71 -22.81 -14.55
CA ASP A 69 27.29 -23.85 -15.43
C ASP A 69 27.10 -23.52 -16.93
N LYS A 70 26.12 -22.68 -17.26
CA LYS A 70 25.82 -22.21 -18.61
C LYS A 70 25.57 -20.70 -18.62
N LEU A 71 26.14 -20.01 -19.59
CA LEU A 71 26.05 -18.56 -19.77
C LEU A 71 24.96 -18.20 -20.78
N ALA A 72 24.10 -17.25 -20.42
CA ALA A 72 23.06 -16.73 -21.30
C ALA A 72 23.66 -15.81 -22.38
N THR A 73 23.29 -16.02 -23.65
CA THR A 73 23.75 -15.22 -24.79
C THR A 73 22.59 -14.62 -25.57
N THR A 74 22.85 -13.51 -26.28
CA THR A 74 21.81 -12.79 -27.04
C THR A 74 21.26 -13.57 -28.23
N ASN A 75 21.95 -14.62 -28.70
CA ASN A 75 21.57 -15.41 -29.87
C ASN A 75 20.90 -16.75 -29.49
N SER A 76 20.28 -16.81 -28.32
CA SER A 76 19.36 -17.86 -27.83
C SER A 76 19.96 -19.26 -27.52
N ALA A 77 21.20 -19.55 -27.93
CA ALA A 77 21.92 -20.74 -27.45
C ALA A 77 22.71 -20.41 -26.18
N GLN A 78 22.30 -20.96 -25.04
CA GLN A 78 23.13 -20.94 -23.83
C GLN A 78 24.48 -21.59 -24.14
N GLN A 79 25.58 -20.93 -23.77
CA GLN A 79 26.93 -21.45 -23.96
C GLN A 79 27.41 -22.12 -22.69
N ALA A 80 28.13 -23.24 -22.79
CA ALA A 80 28.75 -23.85 -21.62
C ALA A 80 29.78 -22.89 -21.01
N ASN A 81 29.75 -22.74 -19.68
CA ASN A 81 30.73 -21.92 -18.99
C ASN A 81 32.13 -22.52 -19.19
N PRO A 82 33.10 -21.76 -19.73
CA PRO A 82 34.45 -22.28 -20.00
C PRO A 82 35.20 -22.73 -18.75
N LEU A 83 34.76 -22.37 -17.53
CA LEU A 83 35.34 -22.87 -16.29
C LEU A 83 35.15 -24.37 -16.10
N TYR A 84 34.05 -24.95 -16.58
CA TYR A 84 33.62 -26.30 -16.18
C TYR A 84 33.77 -27.36 -17.27
N GLY A 85 34.19 -27.00 -18.49
CA GLY A 85 34.33 -27.96 -19.58
C GLY A 85 35.14 -27.48 -20.77
N LYS A 86 35.45 -28.40 -21.68
CA LYS A 86 36.10 -28.10 -22.96
C LYS A 86 35.12 -27.36 -23.87
N ASN A 87 35.10 -26.04 -23.81
CA ASN A 87 34.36 -25.23 -24.77
C ASN A 87 35.11 -25.20 -26.11
N THR A 88 34.59 -25.85 -27.15
CA THR A 88 35.22 -25.94 -28.47
C THR A 88 35.30 -24.60 -29.22
N HIS A 89 34.56 -23.59 -28.76
CA HIS A 89 34.50 -22.26 -29.37
C HIS A 89 35.43 -21.25 -28.69
N VAL A 90 36.01 -21.61 -27.55
CA VAL A 90 36.96 -20.78 -26.80
C VAL A 90 38.32 -21.48 -26.86
N ASN A 91 39.31 -20.88 -27.53
CA ASN A 91 40.70 -21.32 -27.36
C ASN A 91 41.01 -21.24 -25.86
N ILE A 92 41.33 -22.37 -25.22
CA ILE A 92 41.42 -22.52 -23.76
C ILE A 92 42.40 -21.47 -23.24
N ALA A 93 41.87 -20.33 -22.77
CA ALA A 93 42.65 -19.24 -22.17
C ALA A 93 42.89 -19.54 -20.69
N ASN A 94 43.26 -20.79 -20.41
CA ASN A 94 43.52 -21.32 -19.06
C ASN A 94 42.33 -21.14 -18.08
N TYR A 95 41.08 -21.29 -18.56
CA TYR A 95 39.86 -21.24 -17.72
C TYR A 95 39.79 -22.40 -16.69
N ASP A 96 40.59 -23.43 -16.92
CA ASP A 96 40.79 -24.59 -16.06
C ASP A 96 41.80 -24.34 -14.92
N ASN A 97 42.31 -23.12 -14.76
CA ASN A 97 43.17 -22.74 -13.64
C ASN A 97 42.49 -23.06 -12.29
N ARG A 98 43.13 -23.92 -11.51
CA ARG A 98 42.70 -24.30 -10.17
C ARG A 98 43.89 -24.33 -9.24
N VAL A 99 43.71 -23.73 -8.07
CA VAL A 99 44.68 -23.82 -6.99
C VAL A 99 44.41 -25.03 -6.08
N THR A 100 45.46 -25.49 -5.40
CA THR A 100 45.42 -26.71 -4.58
C THR A 100 45.44 -26.47 -3.06
N ASN A 101 45.42 -25.20 -2.62
CA ASN A 101 45.33 -24.76 -1.22
C ASN A 101 43.89 -24.93 -0.68
N ARG A 102 43.51 -26.19 -0.47
CA ARG A 102 42.14 -26.60 -0.12
C ARG A 102 41.67 -26.06 1.21
N THR A 103 42.52 -26.03 2.23
CA THR A 103 42.13 -25.49 3.53
C THR A 103 42.31 -23.98 3.57
N LEU A 104 41.53 -23.29 4.41
CA LEU A 104 41.70 -21.86 4.67
C LEU A 104 43.07 -21.52 5.32
N GLN A 105 43.80 -22.52 5.79
CA GLN A 105 45.09 -22.39 6.47
C GLN A 105 46.27 -22.57 5.51
N ASP A 106 46.02 -23.20 4.37
CA ASP A 106 47.05 -23.52 3.39
C ASP A 106 47.66 -22.24 2.80
N SER A 107 48.98 -22.27 2.57
CA SER A 107 49.68 -21.18 1.89
C SER A 107 49.16 -20.99 0.46
N PRO A 108 49.09 -19.74 -0.06
CA PRO A 108 48.71 -19.46 -1.43
C PRO A 108 49.58 -20.23 -2.43
N ASP A 109 48.95 -20.70 -3.52
CA ASP A 109 49.66 -21.35 -4.63
C ASP A 109 50.67 -20.36 -5.27
N ARG A 110 51.79 -20.88 -5.75
CA ARG A 110 52.90 -20.09 -6.31
C ARG A 110 53.13 -20.33 -7.80
N ASP A 111 52.41 -21.27 -8.39
CA ASP A 111 52.46 -21.49 -9.83
C ASP A 111 51.47 -20.56 -10.53
N ASP A 112 51.98 -19.53 -11.22
CA ASP A 112 51.18 -18.55 -11.96
C ASP A 112 50.27 -19.18 -13.03
N ASN A 113 50.46 -20.47 -13.36
CA ASN A 113 49.56 -21.22 -14.24
C ASN A 113 48.30 -21.73 -13.53
N ASN A 114 48.17 -21.61 -12.21
CA ASN A 114 47.05 -22.17 -11.45
C ASN A 114 46.01 -21.14 -11.01
N PHE A 115 46.29 -19.84 -11.19
CA PHE A 115 45.43 -18.74 -10.73
C PHE A 115 45.37 -17.60 -11.75
N TYR A 116 44.59 -16.57 -11.43
CA TYR A 116 44.47 -15.36 -12.23
C TYR A 116 45.10 -14.19 -11.46
N SER A 117 46.07 -13.50 -12.06
CA SER A 117 46.76 -12.33 -11.49
C SER A 117 46.75 -11.16 -12.47
N GLY A 118 47.22 -9.98 -12.04
CA GLY A 118 47.11 -8.75 -12.83
C GLY A 118 45.66 -8.41 -13.17
N TRP A 119 44.72 -8.69 -12.25
CA TRP A 119 43.28 -8.61 -12.47
C TRP A 119 42.83 -7.22 -12.91
N SER A 120 43.25 -6.18 -12.18
CA SER A 120 42.90 -4.79 -12.45
C SER A 120 43.80 -4.10 -13.49
N ALA A 121 44.67 -4.83 -14.20
CA ALA A 121 45.49 -4.24 -15.26
C ALA A 121 44.64 -3.88 -16.49
N ALA A 122 44.79 -2.66 -16.98
CA ALA A 122 44.11 -2.18 -18.17
C ALA A 122 44.63 -2.86 -19.43
N VAL A 123 43.71 -3.21 -20.33
CA VAL A 123 44.03 -3.77 -21.65
C VAL A 123 43.41 -2.92 -22.74
N SER A 124 44.13 -2.82 -23.86
CA SER A 124 43.68 -2.08 -25.03
C SER A 124 42.93 -2.98 -26.02
N THR A 125 43.31 -4.26 -26.08
CA THR A 125 42.81 -5.25 -27.03
C THR A 125 42.72 -6.65 -26.39
N GLN A 126 41.86 -7.53 -26.91
CA GLN A 126 41.75 -8.93 -26.44
C GLN A 126 43.02 -9.78 -26.60
N THR A 127 43.98 -9.35 -27.43
CA THR A 127 45.28 -10.03 -27.57
C THR A 127 46.21 -9.81 -26.38
N ASP A 128 45.99 -8.73 -25.62
CA ASP A 128 46.78 -8.40 -24.42
C ASP A 128 46.31 -9.20 -23.19
N VAL A 129 45.14 -9.84 -23.28
CA VAL A 129 44.47 -10.54 -22.18
C VAL A 129 45.05 -11.94 -21.99
N SER A 130 45.53 -12.21 -20.77
CA SER A 130 46.07 -13.50 -20.31
C SER A 130 45.75 -13.72 -18.82
N PRO A 131 45.96 -14.93 -18.27
CA PRO A 131 45.75 -15.19 -16.85
C PRO A 131 46.57 -14.30 -15.90
N THR A 132 47.71 -13.76 -16.36
CA THR A 132 48.60 -12.93 -15.53
C THR A 132 48.59 -11.44 -15.92
N ARG A 133 47.75 -11.06 -16.91
CA ARG A 133 47.65 -9.67 -17.38
C ARG A 133 46.23 -9.38 -17.87
N GLY A 134 45.54 -8.49 -17.16
CA GLY A 134 44.17 -8.11 -17.49
C GLY A 134 43.21 -9.29 -17.41
N SER A 135 43.42 -10.19 -16.45
CA SER A 135 42.70 -11.46 -16.35
C SER A 135 41.19 -11.28 -16.16
N ARG A 136 40.74 -10.15 -15.59
CA ARG A 136 39.34 -9.71 -15.55
C ARG A 136 38.64 -9.81 -16.91
N TYR A 137 39.33 -9.49 -17.99
CA TYR A 137 38.78 -9.48 -19.35
C TYR A 137 38.56 -10.87 -19.94
N LEU A 138 39.07 -11.94 -19.30
CA LEU A 138 38.71 -13.32 -19.62
C LEU A 138 37.22 -13.58 -19.35
N PHE A 139 36.62 -12.89 -18.38
CA PHE A 139 35.25 -13.11 -17.95
C PHE A 139 34.24 -12.17 -18.64
N LEU A 140 34.69 -11.43 -19.66
CA LEU A 140 33.88 -10.46 -20.40
C LEU A 140 33.58 -10.95 -21.82
N GLY A 141 32.35 -10.71 -22.26
CA GLY A 141 31.85 -11.01 -23.61
C GLY A 141 32.35 -10.07 -24.70
N SER A 142 32.08 -10.44 -25.94
CA SER A 142 32.42 -9.62 -27.11
C SER A 142 31.62 -8.31 -27.20
N GLU A 143 30.62 -8.10 -26.32
CA GLU A 143 29.99 -6.80 -26.09
C GLU A 143 30.95 -5.73 -25.56
N CYS A 144 32.02 -6.11 -24.87
CA CYS A 144 32.98 -5.16 -24.31
C CYS A 144 34.06 -4.81 -25.34
N ARG A 145 34.02 -3.58 -25.87
CA ARG A 145 34.86 -3.14 -27.00
C ARG A 145 35.39 -1.71 -26.84
N ASN A 146 36.56 -1.44 -27.41
CA ASN A 146 37.08 -0.09 -27.67
C ASN A 146 36.85 0.27 -29.15
N GLY A 147 35.78 1.00 -29.45
CA GLY A 147 35.36 1.20 -30.84
C GLY A 147 35.05 -0.14 -31.52
N ASN A 148 35.80 -0.47 -32.57
CA ASN A 148 35.63 -1.74 -33.31
C ASN A 148 36.50 -2.90 -32.78
N ILE A 149 37.28 -2.67 -31.71
CA ILE A 149 38.25 -3.65 -31.19
C ILE A 149 37.69 -4.29 -29.92
N GLU A 150 37.56 -5.62 -29.90
CA GLU A 150 37.12 -6.38 -28.74
C GLU A 150 38.16 -6.35 -27.61
N LYS A 151 37.69 -6.17 -26.37
CA LYS A 151 38.48 -6.28 -25.15
C LYS A 151 38.20 -7.58 -24.39
N GLY A 152 36.95 -8.05 -24.37
CA GLY A 152 36.56 -9.31 -23.75
C GLY A 152 37.10 -10.52 -24.51
N LYS A 153 37.52 -11.57 -23.80
CA LYS A 153 38.08 -12.80 -24.41
C LYS A 153 36.99 -13.81 -24.81
N LEU A 154 35.78 -13.70 -24.26
CA LEU A 154 34.70 -14.59 -24.65
C LEU A 154 34.24 -14.21 -26.07
N PRO A 155 34.17 -15.17 -27.00
CA PRO A 155 33.89 -14.90 -28.41
C PRO A 155 32.42 -14.57 -28.69
N PHE A 156 31.55 -14.67 -27.69
CA PHE A 156 30.11 -14.45 -27.78
C PHE A 156 29.67 -13.29 -26.89
N LYS A 157 28.51 -12.74 -27.24
CA LYS A 157 27.88 -11.66 -26.50
C LYS A 157 27.00 -12.21 -25.38
N LEU A 158 27.26 -11.79 -24.15
CA LEU A 158 26.42 -12.12 -23.01
C LEU A 158 25.11 -11.31 -23.05
N THR A 159 24.02 -11.89 -22.55
CA THR A 159 22.74 -11.18 -22.39
C THR A 159 22.85 -10.06 -21.36
N GLU A 160 23.58 -10.33 -20.28
CA GLU A 160 23.94 -9.38 -19.23
C GLU A 160 25.44 -9.53 -18.94
N SER A 161 26.19 -8.43 -18.95
CA SER A 161 27.62 -8.47 -18.65
C SER A 161 27.82 -8.66 -17.14
N MET A 162 28.51 -9.74 -16.75
CA MET A 162 28.72 -10.08 -15.33
C MET A 162 29.68 -9.09 -14.64
N LEU A 163 30.59 -8.48 -15.39
CA LEU A 163 31.52 -7.45 -14.91
C LEU A 163 31.35 -6.16 -15.75
N PRO A 164 31.63 -4.98 -15.20
CA PRO A 164 31.68 -3.75 -15.99
C PRO A 164 32.74 -3.80 -17.09
N CYS A 165 32.41 -3.45 -18.34
CA CYS A 165 33.36 -3.52 -19.47
C CYS A 165 34.62 -2.65 -19.29
N GLU A 166 34.50 -1.51 -18.63
CA GLU A 166 35.60 -0.58 -18.40
C GLU A 166 36.01 -0.57 -16.93
N LEU A 167 37.32 -0.63 -16.68
CA LEU A 167 37.90 -0.27 -15.39
C LEU A 167 37.78 1.25 -15.23
N ARG A 168 37.50 1.71 -14.01
CA ARG A 168 37.47 3.14 -13.71
C ARG A 168 38.85 3.74 -14.02
N PRO A 169 38.95 4.93 -14.64
CA PRO A 169 40.25 5.59 -14.83
C PRO A 169 40.99 5.74 -13.49
N GLY A 170 42.24 5.29 -13.43
CA GLY A 170 43.04 5.28 -12.18
C GLY A 170 42.75 4.11 -11.24
N ALA A 171 42.06 3.05 -11.69
CA ALA A 171 41.86 1.83 -10.90
C ALA A 171 43.19 1.19 -10.44
N GLU A 172 44.22 1.28 -11.29
CA GLU A 172 45.57 0.78 -11.01
C GLU A 172 46.32 1.59 -9.95
N SER A 173 45.86 2.80 -9.62
CA SER A 173 46.44 3.72 -8.63
C SER A 173 45.55 3.89 -7.39
N LEU A 174 44.60 2.98 -7.17
CA LEU A 174 43.78 2.98 -5.96
C LEU A 174 44.60 2.42 -4.79
N GLY A 175 44.35 2.95 -3.58
CA GLY A 175 45.05 2.47 -2.38
C GLY A 175 44.83 0.97 -2.11
N LEU A 176 43.74 0.37 -2.59
CA LEU A 176 43.50 -1.06 -2.53
C LEU A 176 43.05 -1.57 -3.91
N VAL A 177 43.69 -2.62 -4.41
CA VAL A 177 43.43 -3.17 -5.75
C VAL A 177 43.21 -4.68 -5.67
N LEU A 178 42.24 -5.19 -6.42
CA LEU A 178 42.07 -6.63 -6.62
C LEU A 178 43.17 -7.11 -7.58
N GLU A 179 44.14 -7.86 -7.07
CA GLU A 179 45.31 -8.27 -7.83
C GLU A 179 45.17 -9.70 -8.36
N ARG A 180 44.62 -10.60 -7.54
CA ARG A 180 44.60 -12.04 -7.83
C ARG A 180 43.28 -12.70 -7.42
N VAL A 181 42.85 -13.66 -8.22
CA VAL A 181 41.66 -14.51 -7.99
C VAL A 181 42.06 -15.97 -8.13
N ASP A 182 41.73 -16.75 -7.10
CA ASP A 182 42.03 -18.17 -7.00
C ASP A 182 40.74 -18.98 -6.99
N PHE A 183 40.62 -19.95 -7.88
CA PHE A 183 39.53 -20.94 -7.87
C PHE A 183 40.01 -22.23 -7.23
N VAL A 184 39.48 -22.54 -6.04
CA VAL A 184 39.88 -23.71 -5.25
C VAL A 184 39.09 -24.92 -5.71
N ASN A 185 39.82 -25.99 -6.08
CA ASN A 185 39.20 -27.19 -6.64
C ASN A 185 38.39 -27.97 -5.58
N ASN A 186 37.17 -28.38 -5.95
CA ASN A 186 36.27 -29.18 -5.12
C ASN A 186 36.58 -30.69 -5.07
N ASN A 187 37.48 -31.22 -5.91
CA ASN A 187 37.68 -32.66 -6.06
C ASN A 187 39.15 -33.13 -5.90
N ARG A 188 39.32 -34.39 -5.46
CA ARG A 188 40.64 -35.06 -5.28
C ARG A 188 41.18 -35.69 -6.57
N THR A 189 40.37 -35.76 -7.62
CA THR A 189 40.70 -36.37 -8.92
C THR A 189 40.17 -35.50 -10.06
N SER A 190 41.06 -34.95 -10.90
CA SER A 190 40.89 -34.40 -12.28
C SER A 190 39.62 -33.62 -12.69
N GLY A 191 38.72 -33.27 -11.77
CA GLY A 191 37.51 -32.48 -12.03
C GLY A 191 37.80 -30.98 -11.98
N LEU A 192 37.00 -30.20 -12.72
CA LEU A 192 37.09 -28.73 -12.82
C LEU A 192 36.12 -28.00 -11.87
N GLY A 193 35.56 -28.67 -10.86
CA GLY A 193 34.63 -28.01 -9.95
C GLY A 193 35.32 -26.98 -9.04
N ILE A 194 34.56 -25.99 -8.58
CA ILE A 194 35.03 -24.90 -7.73
C ILE A 194 34.24 -24.96 -6.42
N GLU A 195 34.95 -25.07 -5.30
CA GLU A 195 34.36 -25.09 -3.95
C GLU A 195 34.44 -23.69 -3.31
N ARG A 196 35.56 -23.01 -3.50
CA ARG A 196 35.84 -21.71 -2.88
C ARG A 196 36.52 -20.79 -3.87
N VAL A 197 36.25 -19.50 -3.75
CA VAL A 197 36.94 -18.45 -4.50
C VAL A 197 37.69 -17.55 -3.52
N ASP A 198 39.00 -17.43 -3.68
CA ASP A 198 39.82 -16.52 -2.87
C ASP A 198 40.20 -15.28 -3.70
N PHE A 199 39.89 -14.09 -3.17
CA PHE A 199 40.23 -12.80 -3.76
C PHE A 199 41.34 -12.15 -2.95
N TYR A 200 42.44 -11.78 -3.61
CA TYR A 200 43.59 -11.15 -2.98
C TYR A 200 43.62 -9.66 -3.32
N LEU A 201 43.33 -8.85 -2.31
CA LEU A 201 43.32 -7.39 -2.39
C LEU A 201 44.65 -6.85 -1.88
N VAL A 202 45.46 -6.26 -2.75
CA VAL A 202 46.79 -5.73 -2.41
C VAL A 202 46.66 -4.25 -2.08
N TYR A 203 47.21 -3.85 -0.92
CA TYR A 203 47.31 -2.44 -0.56
C TYR A 203 48.51 -1.82 -1.29
N GLN A 204 48.23 -0.80 -2.10
CA GLN A 204 49.25 -0.02 -2.77
C GLN A 204 49.68 1.11 -1.83
N ASN A 205 50.96 1.12 -1.46
CA ASN A 205 51.54 2.16 -0.64
C ASN A 205 52.70 2.82 -1.39
N GLU A 206 52.63 4.13 -1.58
CA GLU A 206 53.70 4.94 -2.18
C GLU A 206 54.62 5.58 -1.13
N VAL A 207 54.25 5.55 0.16
CA VAL A 207 54.93 6.27 1.26
C VAL A 207 55.51 5.30 2.30
N GLU A 208 56.79 5.46 2.66
CA GLU A 208 57.42 4.65 3.71
C GLU A 208 56.66 4.75 5.06
N ASN A 209 56.54 3.64 5.79
CA ASN A 209 55.82 3.50 7.07
C ASN A 209 54.27 3.54 7.04
N GLU A 210 53.61 3.52 5.89
CA GLU A 210 52.13 3.46 5.81
C GLU A 210 51.57 2.06 5.46
N GLY A 211 52.40 1.02 5.52
CA GLY A 211 52.04 -0.35 5.10
C GLY A 211 50.88 -0.99 5.87
N LEU A 212 50.47 -0.44 7.02
CA LEU A 212 49.40 -0.98 7.89
C LEU A 212 48.02 -0.38 7.61
N HIS A 213 47.90 0.61 6.72
CA HIS A 213 46.64 1.30 6.43
C HIS A 213 45.60 0.42 5.72
N PHE A 214 45.99 -0.74 5.19
CA PHE A 214 45.07 -1.74 4.62
C PHE A 214 43.97 -2.16 5.61
N ALA A 215 44.25 -2.18 6.92
CA ALA A 215 43.29 -2.54 7.95
C ALA A 215 42.05 -1.63 7.97
N GLY A 216 42.16 -0.39 7.48
CA GLY A 216 41.05 0.54 7.38
C GLY A 216 39.98 0.14 6.37
N PHE A 217 40.28 -0.76 5.42
CA PHE A 217 39.36 -1.13 4.34
C PHE A 217 38.36 -2.24 4.70
N ILE A 218 38.58 -3.01 5.78
CA ILE A 218 37.71 -4.17 6.08
C ILE A 218 36.25 -3.78 6.33
N LYS A 219 35.99 -2.71 7.10
CA LYS A 219 34.62 -2.24 7.38
C LYS A 219 33.91 -1.71 6.12
N PRO A 220 34.54 -0.84 5.31
CA PRO A 220 34.01 -0.48 3.99
C PRO A 220 33.73 -1.69 3.09
N LEU A 221 34.64 -2.68 3.04
CA LEU A 221 34.47 -3.91 2.25
C LEU A 221 33.29 -4.75 2.73
N GLU A 222 33.13 -4.95 4.05
CA GLU A 222 31.97 -5.65 4.62
C GLU A 222 30.65 -4.97 4.25
N LYS A 223 30.61 -3.63 4.33
CA LYS A 223 29.43 -2.86 3.94
C LYS A 223 29.13 -2.99 2.45
N ALA A 224 30.15 -2.94 1.61
CA ALA A 224 30.04 -3.04 0.16
C ALA A 224 29.65 -4.45 -0.30
N LEU A 225 30.19 -5.50 0.32
CA LEU A 225 29.81 -6.89 0.03
C LEU A 225 28.36 -7.16 0.44
N LYS A 226 27.93 -6.64 1.60
CA LYS A 226 26.55 -6.78 2.06
C LYS A 226 25.54 -6.09 1.12
N SER A 227 25.92 -4.98 0.47
CA SER A 227 25.03 -4.29 -0.48
C SER A 227 24.83 -5.04 -1.80
N VAL A 228 25.64 -6.06 -2.07
CA VAL A 228 25.52 -6.99 -3.21
C VAL A 228 25.19 -8.41 -2.76
N ASP A 229 24.63 -8.56 -1.56
CA ASP A 229 24.20 -9.83 -0.95
C ASP A 229 25.31 -10.89 -0.85
N LEU A 230 26.54 -10.46 -0.61
CA LEU A 230 27.69 -11.33 -0.38
C LEU A 230 28.21 -11.27 1.05
N GLY A 231 28.60 -12.44 1.56
CA GLY A 231 29.37 -12.62 2.78
C GLY A 231 30.64 -13.41 2.49
N TYR A 232 31.72 -13.17 3.25
CA TYR A 232 32.94 -13.97 3.18
C TYR A 232 32.97 -15.03 4.29
N LEU A 233 33.58 -16.18 4.00
CA LEU A 233 33.89 -17.22 4.98
C LEU A 233 35.03 -16.78 5.90
N GLN A 234 36.05 -16.14 5.32
CA GLN A 234 37.24 -15.70 6.04
C GLN A 234 37.87 -14.45 5.41
N ALA A 235 38.40 -13.56 6.24
CA ALA A 235 39.21 -12.42 5.82
C ALA A 235 40.54 -12.43 6.59
N VAL A 236 41.65 -12.71 5.90
CA VAL A 236 42.99 -12.84 6.51
C VAL A 236 44.03 -11.93 5.88
N VAL A 237 45.08 -11.63 6.63
CA VAL A 237 46.21 -10.81 6.20
C VAL A 237 47.24 -11.66 5.45
N PHE A 238 47.71 -11.15 4.32
CA PHE A 238 48.89 -11.69 3.63
C PHE A 238 49.95 -10.61 3.41
N GLU A 239 51.21 -11.03 3.33
CA GLU A 239 52.36 -10.23 2.96
C GLU A 239 52.76 -10.56 1.51
N VAL A 240 53.07 -9.53 0.73
CA VAL A 240 53.74 -9.66 -0.56
C VAL A 240 55.24 -9.55 -0.35
N ASN A 241 55.97 -10.63 -0.61
CA ASN A 241 57.42 -10.62 -0.45
C ASN A 241 58.13 -9.91 -1.62
N ASN A 242 59.45 -9.72 -1.51
CA ASN A 242 60.27 -9.06 -2.53
C ASN A 242 60.27 -9.76 -3.89
N SER A 243 59.89 -11.04 -3.94
CA SER A 243 59.75 -11.82 -5.18
C SER A 243 58.34 -11.73 -5.78
N GLY A 244 57.42 -10.97 -5.17
CA GLY A 244 56.03 -10.86 -5.60
C GLY A 244 55.11 -11.98 -5.08
N ASN A 245 55.62 -12.93 -4.31
CA ASN A 245 54.84 -14.06 -3.80
C ASN A 245 54.03 -13.69 -2.56
N PHE A 246 52.83 -14.25 -2.45
CA PHE A 246 51.92 -14.01 -1.33
C PHE A 246 52.12 -15.04 -0.23
N ASN A 247 52.35 -14.59 0.99
CA ASN A 247 52.47 -15.46 2.18
C ASN A 247 51.47 -15.00 3.24
N LEU A 248 50.74 -15.94 3.85
CA LEU A 248 49.82 -15.60 4.95
C LEU A 248 50.63 -15.15 6.16
N VAL A 249 50.18 -14.06 6.79
CA VAL A 249 50.70 -13.67 8.09
C VAL A 249 50.03 -14.54 9.14
N THR A 250 50.80 -15.24 9.97
CA THR A 250 50.24 -16.07 11.05
C THR A 250 50.14 -15.32 12.38
N THR A 251 49.50 -15.91 13.37
CA THR A 251 49.44 -15.52 14.79
C THR A 251 50.44 -16.34 15.59
N ALA A 252 50.62 -16.06 16.89
CA ALA A 252 51.61 -16.77 17.72
C ALA A 252 51.34 -18.29 17.80
N ALA A 253 50.09 -18.69 17.57
CA ALA A 253 49.64 -20.09 17.47
C ALA A 253 49.73 -20.67 16.04
N ASP A 254 50.44 -20.02 15.14
CA ASP A 254 50.63 -20.40 13.74
C ASP A 254 49.34 -20.51 12.91
N GLN A 255 48.31 -19.74 13.30
CA GLN A 255 47.05 -19.61 12.53
C GLN A 255 47.08 -18.32 11.70
N PRO A 256 46.57 -18.26 10.45
CA PRO A 256 46.41 -17.04 9.67
C PRO A 256 45.73 -15.93 10.47
N LEU A 257 46.34 -14.76 10.43
CA LEU A 257 45.89 -13.56 11.12
C LEU A 257 44.59 -13.07 10.49
N GLN A 258 43.48 -13.18 11.23
CA GLN A 258 42.20 -12.63 10.81
C GLN A 258 42.24 -11.10 10.82
N MET A 259 41.51 -10.46 9.91
CA MET A 259 41.39 -9.00 9.86
C MET A 259 40.87 -8.39 11.17
N GLY A 260 39.98 -9.09 11.87
CA GLY A 260 39.45 -8.67 13.17
C GLY A 260 40.51 -8.64 14.29
N ASP A 261 41.56 -9.45 14.17
CA ASP A 261 42.60 -9.63 15.20
C ASP A 261 43.87 -8.81 14.94
N VAL A 262 43.92 -8.06 13.82
CA VAL A 262 45.04 -7.19 13.46
C VAL A 262 45.45 -6.21 14.58
N PRO A 263 44.51 -5.52 15.27
CA PRO A 263 44.88 -4.60 16.35
C PRO A 263 45.65 -5.25 17.50
N ASN A 264 45.44 -6.55 17.74
CA ASN A 264 46.07 -7.30 18.81
C ASN A 264 47.40 -7.95 18.40
N ASN A 265 47.77 -7.89 17.12
CA ASN A 265 48.97 -8.53 16.55
C ASN A 265 49.83 -7.54 15.76
N LEU A 266 49.81 -6.25 16.12
CA LEU A 266 50.57 -5.20 15.43
C LEU A 266 52.10 -5.41 15.54
N ASP A 267 52.57 -6.05 16.59
CA ASP A 267 53.98 -6.43 16.80
C ASP A 267 54.51 -7.39 15.73
N ARG A 268 53.61 -8.10 15.04
CA ARG A 268 53.92 -9.03 13.96
C ARG A 268 53.94 -8.39 12.58
N LEU A 269 53.53 -7.13 12.47
CA LEU A 269 53.41 -6.42 11.21
C LEU A 269 54.46 -5.31 11.12
N ASP A 270 55.33 -5.39 10.14
CA ASP A 270 56.30 -4.34 9.80
C ASP A 270 55.68 -3.35 8.80
N ALA A 271 55.57 -2.07 9.18
CA ALA A 271 54.97 -1.01 8.37
C ALA A 271 55.70 -0.71 7.05
N ASN A 272 56.92 -1.23 6.86
CA ASN A 272 57.68 -1.10 5.61
C ASN A 272 57.40 -2.22 4.61
N LYS A 273 56.63 -3.23 5.00
CA LYS A 273 56.23 -4.32 4.13
C LYS A 273 54.91 -4.03 3.42
N ARG A 274 54.67 -4.78 2.34
CA ARG A 274 53.45 -4.70 1.54
C ARG A 274 52.49 -5.78 1.99
N TYR A 275 51.28 -5.38 2.40
CA TYR A 275 50.24 -6.31 2.85
C TYR A 275 48.99 -6.24 1.97
N GLY A 276 48.12 -7.20 2.18
CA GLY A 276 46.81 -7.24 1.58
C GLY A 276 45.82 -8.07 2.39
N ILE A 277 44.60 -8.14 1.89
CA ILE A 277 43.48 -8.88 2.46
C ILE A 277 43.12 -10.01 1.51
N ARG A 278 43.15 -11.26 1.98
CA ARG A 278 42.54 -12.39 1.27
C ARG A 278 41.11 -12.56 1.77
N LEU A 279 40.15 -12.40 0.87
CA LEU A 279 38.74 -12.68 1.12
C LEU A 279 38.40 -14.03 0.50
N SER A 280 37.96 -14.96 1.33
CA SER A 280 37.56 -16.31 0.91
C SER A 280 36.05 -16.41 0.92
N LEU A 281 35.44 -16.72 -0.23
CA LEU A 281 33.99 -16.86 -0.39
C LEU A 281 33.66 -18.29 -0.82
N ASP A 282 32.56 -18.83 -0.29
CA ASP A 282 31.99 -20.09 -0.78
C ASP A 282 31.40 -19.90 -2.18
N LYS A 283 31.37 -20.94 -3.01
CA LYS A 283 30.60 -20.89 -4.26
C LYS A 283 29.14 -20.70 -3.87
N ASN A 284 28.59 -19.51 -4.11
CA ASN A 284 27.15 -19.26 -3.99
C ASN A 284 26.41 -20.31 -4.82
N SER A 285 25.56 -21.08 -4.17
CA SER A 285 24.65 -22.02 -4.82
C SER A 285 23.69 -21.23 -5.71
N GLU A 286 23.51 -21.64 -6.97
CA GLU A 286 22.38 -21.15 -7.79
C GLU A 286 21.04 -21.61 -7.22
N ASP A 287 21.06 -22.66 -6.40
CA ASP A 287 19.86 -23.25 -5.86
C ASP A 287 19.33 -22.43 -4.69
N ILE A 288 18.06 -22.05 -4.80
CA ILE A 288 17.28 -21.48 -3.71
C ILE A 288 17.21 -22.52 -2.59
N THR A 289 17.65 -22.14 -1.39
CA THR A 289 17.63 -23.03 -0.23
C THR A 289 16.20 -23.23 0.28
N ALA A 290 15.93 -24.42 0.82
CA ALA A 290 14.61 -24.76 1.36
C ALA A 290 14.19 -23.87 2.55
N ASP A 291 15.15 -23.25 3.24
CA ASP A 291 14.91 -22.34 4.36
C ASP A 291 14.66 -20.87 3.94
N GLY A 292 14.73 -20.57 2.63
CA GLY A 292 14.51 -19.23 2.10
C GLY A 292 15.61 -18.22 2.45
N SER A 293 16.78 -18.67 2.91
CA SER A 293 17.91 -17.78 3.23
C SER A 293 18.56 -17.18 1.99
N VAL A 294 18.37 -17.78 0.82
CA VAL A 294 18.86 -17.25 -0.47
C VAL A 294 17.73 -16.48 -1.18
N PRO A 295 17.89 -15.17 -1.42
CA PRO A 295 16.89 -14.38 -2.11
C PRO A 295 16.79 -14.76 -3.60
N ALA A 296 15.57 -14.80 -4.11
CA ALA A 296 15.31 -15.04 -5.54
C ALA A 296 14.95 -13.74 -6.24
N ALA A 297 15.76 -13.31 -7.21
CA ALA A 297 15.46 -12.12 -8.02
C ALA A 297 14.20 -12.31 -8.89
N LYS A 298 13.98 -13.54 -9.36
CA LYS A 298 12.83 -13.93 -10.19
C LYS A 298 12.56 -15.41 -9.98
N LEU A 299 11.28 -15.77 -9.81
CA LEU A 299 10.84 -17.16 -9.75
C LEU A 299 9.83 -17.41 -10.86
N CYS A 300 10.06 -18.41 -11.69
CA CYS A 300 9.18 -18.78 -12.79
C CYS A 300 8.69 -20.21 -12.64
N TRP A 301 7.43 -20.44 -12.98
CA TRP A 301 6.85 -21.79 -13.02
C TRP A 301 7.08 -22.41 -14.39
N ASN A 302 7.34 -23.70 -14.43
CA ASN A 302 7.31 -24.45 -15.69
C ASN A 302 5.86 -24.79 -16.05
N ASP A 303 5.54 -24.79 -17.34
CA ASP A 303 4.29 -25.36 -17.82
C ASP A 303 4.35 -26.90 -17.94
N ALA A 304 3.25 -27.51 -18.38
CA ALA A 304 3.16 -28.97 -18.56
C ALA A 304 4.17 -29.55 -19.56
N LYS A 305 4.75 -28.72 -20.44
CA LYS A 305 5.78 -29.11 -21.41
C LYS A 305 7.20 -28.82 -20.92
N GLY A 306 7.35 -28.24 -19.72
CA GLY A 306 8.63 -27.81 -19.17
C GLY A 306 9.13 -26.46 -19.73
N GLU A 307 8.27 -25.71 -20.42
CA GLU A 307 8.58 -24.36 -20.91
C GLU A 307 8.31 -23.32 -19.82
N ALA A 308 8.96 -22.15 -19.92
CA ALA A 308 8.73 -21.06 -18.99
C ALA A 308 7.26 -20.61 -18.99
N GLY A 309 6.64 -20.64 -17.82
CA GLY A 309 5.30 -20.15 -17.51
C GLY A 309 5.34 -18.76 -16.84
N PRO A 310 4.35 -18.42 -16.01
CA PRO A 310 4.30 -17.16 -15.28
C PRO A 310 5.49 -16.98 -14.33
N CYS A 311 5.88 -15.73 -14.10
CA CYS A 311 6.97 -15.37 -13.20
C CYS A 311 6.53 -14.37 -12.14
N ILE A 312 7.21 -14.41 -10.99
CA ILE A 312 7.08 -13.44 -9.90
C ILE A 312 8.42 -12.73 -9.71
N THR A 313 8.37 -11.40 -9.62
CA THR A 313 9.51 -10.53 -9.34
C THR A 313 9.15 -9.48 -8.31
N ALA A 314 10.07 -9.12 -7.43
CA ALA A 314 9.87 -7.98 -6.53
C ALA A 314 10.01 -6.65 -7.30
N ILE A 315 9.08 -5.73 -7.07
CA ILE A 315 9.21 -4.33 -7.51
C ILE A 315 9.94 -3.54 -6.42
N ASP A 316 9.56 -3.77 -5.16
CA ASP A 316 10.14 -3.21 -3.95
C ASP A 316 9.86 -4.12 -2.75
N GLU A 317 10.12 -3.65 -1.54
CA GLU A 317 10.00 -4.41 -0.28
C GLU A 317 8.59 -4.94 -0.02
N ASP A 318 7.53 -4.27 -0.50
CA ASP A 318 6.14 -4.59 -0.18
C ASP A 318 5.33 -5.10 -1.38
N ARG A 319 5.92 -5.12 -2.59
CA ARG A 319 5.18 -5.38 -3.83
C ARG A 319 5.84 -6.43 -4.71
N LEU A 320 5.06 -7.47 -5.02
CA LEU A 320 5.40 -8.49 -6.01
C LEU A 320 4.61 -8.26 -7.30
N LEU A 321 5.30 -8.39 -8.43
CA LEU A 321 4.74 -8.34 -9.77
C LEU A 321 4.59 -9.75 -10.33
N ILE A 322 3.39 -10.08 -10.82
CA ILE A 322 3.14 -11.31 -11.57
C ILE A 322 3.14 -10.98 -13.05
N THR A 323 4.01 -11.61 -13.83
CA THR A 323 4.07 -11.48 -15.29
C THR A 323 3.72 -12.79 -15.97
N SER A 324 3.17 -12.68 -17.17
CA SER A 324 3.01 -13.79 -18.10
C SER A 324 4.39 -14.31 -18.55
N SER A 325 4.40 -15.44 -19.27
CA SER A 325 5.62 -16.04 -19.79
C SER A 325 6.34 -15.11 -20.77
N ASP A 326 7.67 -15.03 -20.63
CA ASP A 326 8.54 -14.32 -21.58
C ASP A 326 8.79 -15.10 -22.88
N ALA A 327 8.28 -16.34 -23.00
CA ALA A 327 8.46 -17.18 -24.17
C ALA A 327 7.82 -16.56 -25.42
N THR A 328 8.47 -16.75 -26.58
CA THR A 328 8.19 -16.04 -27.84
C THR A 328 6.80 -16.32 -28.42
N ASP A 329 6.11 -17.38 -27.97
CA ASP A 329 4.85 -17.88 -28.54
C ASP A 329 3.69 -17.96 -27.52
N LYS A 330 3.78 -17.27 -26.38
CA LYS A 330 2.72 -17.26 -25.35
C LYS A 330 1.99 -15.93 -25.26
N ASP A 331 0.69 -15.99 -24.95
CA ASP A 331 -0.18 -14.83 -24.75
C ASP A 331 0.35 -13.97 -23.58
N LYS A 332 0.96 -12.82 -23.91
CA LYS A 332 1.66 -11.97 -22.93
C LYS A 332 0.75 -11.10 -22.08
N ASN A 333 -0.55 -11.06 -22.37
CA ASN A 333 -1.37 -9.92 -21.95
C ASN A 333 -2.24 -10.13 -20.71
N GLU A 334 -2.27 -11.33 -20.13
CA GLU A 334 -3.25 -11.67 -19.09
C GLU A 334 -2.65 -12.51 -17.95
N PRO A 335 -1.78 -11.93 -17.08
CA PRO A 335 -1.33 -12.63 -15.89
C PRO A 335 -2.52 -12.87 -14.94
N ALA A 336 -2.55 -14.05 -14.32
CA ALA A 336 -3.62 -14.46 -13.42
C ALA A 336 -3.11 -15.19 -12.18
N MET A 337 -3.77 -14.97 -11.06
CA MET A 337 -3.60 -15.74 -9.83
C MET A 337 -4.83 -16.59 -9.60
N CYS A 338 -4.64 -17.89 -9.34
CA CYS A 338 -5.73 -18.86 -9.31
C CYS A 338 -5.77 -19.64 -8.00
N TRP A 339 -6.98 -19.97 -7.55
CA TRP A 339 -7.28 -20.81 -6.39
C TRP A 339 -8.04 -22.04 -6.85
N SER A 340 -7.53 -23.21 -6.47
CA SER A 340 -8.18 -24.49 -6.71
C SER A 340 -8.23 -25.31 -5.43
N ARG A 341 -9.38 -25.95 -5.18
CA ARG A 341 -9.57 -26.88 -4.06
C ARG A 341 -9.13 -28.30 -4.42
N GLU A 342 -9.24 -28.67 -5.70
CA GLU A 342 -8.92 -29.99 -6.26
C GLU A 342 -8.51 -29.80 -7.74
N GLN A 343 -7.48 -30.51 -8.22
CA GLN A 343 -6.93 -30.36 -9.58
C GLN A 343 -7.96 -30.55 -10.72
N ASN A 344 -9.08 -31.23 -10.46
CA ASN A 344 -10.09 -31.59 -11.47
C ASN A 344 -11.42 -30.81 -11.35
N LYS A 345 -11.47 -29.72 -10.57
CA LYS A 345 -12.67 -28.88 -10.42
C LYS A 345 -12.44 -27.47 -10.97
N SER A 346 -13.54 -26.76 -11.23
CA SER A 346 -13.53 -25.34 -11.56
C SER A 346 -12.57 -24.55 -10.67
N THR A 347 -11.66 -23.84 -11.31
CA THR A 347 -10.62 -23.02 -10.69
C THR A 347 -11.04 -21.56 -10.76
N LEU A 348 -10.93 -20.85 -9.64
CA LEU A 348 -11.22 -19.43 -9.56
C LEU A 348 -9.94 -18.65 -9.86
N CYS A 349 -9.96 -17.76 -10.84
CA CYS A 349 -8.78 -16.97 -11.24
C CYS A 349 -9.09 -15.48 -11.23
N LEU A 350 -8.19 -14.70 -10.62
CA LEU A 350 -8.14 -13.24 -10.68
C LEU A 350 -7.14 -12.84 -11.75
N ALA A 351 -7.63 -12.30 -12.87
CA ALA A 351 -6.82 -11.97 -14.04
C ALA A 351 -6.81 -10.46 -14.32
N ALA A 352 -5.65 -9.93 -14.70
CA ALA A 352 -5.51 -8.56 -15.20
C ALA A 352 -5.60 -8.57 -16.74
N MET A 353 -6.55 -7.84 -17.31
CA MET A 353 -6.86 -7.88 -18.75
C MET A 353 -6.96 -6.47 -19.34
N ASN A 354 -6.87 -6.33 -20.66
CA ASN A 354 -7.09 -5.04 -21.33
C ASN A 354 -8.59 -4.66 -21.33
N SER A 355 -8.91 -3.38 -21.08
CA SER A 355 -10.28 -2.83 -20.97
C SER A 355 -11.10 -2.77 -22.25
N ASN A 356 -10.62 -3.30 -23.38
CA ASN A 356 -11.28 -3.21 -24.70
C ASN A 356 -12.72 -3.77 -24.74
N GLY A 357 -13.27 -4.30 -23.64
CA GLY A 357 -14.65 -4.73 -23.48
C GLY A 357 -15.53 -3.92 -22.51
N VAL A 358 -15.05 -2.82 -21.90
CA VAL A 358 -15.82 -2.08 -20.87
C VAL A 358 -16.05 -0.59 -21.21
N ASN A 359 -15.36 -0.03 -22.20
CA ASN A 359 -15.63 1.31 -22.74
C ASN A 359 -16.10 1.21 -24.22
N PRO A 360 -17.40 1.33 -24.53
CA PRO A 360 -17.91 1.28 -25.91
C PRO A 360 -17.72 2.61 -26.66
N ASP A 361 -17.43 3.69 -25.95
CA ASP A 361 -17.20 5.01 -26.54
C ASP A 361 -15.75 5.08 -27.03
N GLY A 362 -15.52 4.81 -28.32
CA GLY A 362 -14.22 4.96 -29.01
C GLY A 362 -13.70 6.41 -29.03
N ARG A 363 -13.58 7.03 -27.87
CA ARG A 363 -13.10 8.40 -27.68
C ARG A 363 -11.61 8.45 -27.96
N LEU A 364 -11.25 9.41 -28.79
CA LEU A 364 -9.87 9.83 -29.00
C LEU A 364 -9.58 10.96 -28.01
N ASN A 365 -8.34 11.06 -27.55
CA ASN A 365 -7.77 12.26 -26.96
C ASN A 365 -7.99 13.46 -27.90
N PRO A 366 -7.94 14.72 -27.40
CA PRO A 366 -8.10 15.93 -28.21
C PRO A 366 -7.08 16.07 -29.36
N ASP A 367 -5.99 15.31 -29.31
CA ASP A 367 -4.94 15.25 -30.34
C ASP A 367 -5.16 14.14 -31.39
N GLY A 368 -6.29 13.41 -31.32
CA GLY A 368 -6.64 12.32 -32.24
C GLY A 368 -6.00 10.98 -31.92
N THR A 369 -5.29 10.83 -30.79
CA THR A 369 -4.79 9.53 -30.33
C THR A 369 -5.89 8.75 -29.58
N PRO A 370 -5.94 7.41 -29.64
CA PRO A 370 -6.88 6.62 -28.82
C PRO A 370 -6.73 6.94 -27.32
N TYR A 371 -7.85 7.11 -26.61
CA TYR A 371 -7.83 7.21 -25.15
C TYR A 371 -7.20 5.93 -24.55
N ASN A 372 -6.36 6.12 -23.53
CA ASN A 372 -5.12 5.38 -23.26
C ASN A 372 -5.24 3.83 -23.13
N PRO A 373 -4.29 3.02 -23.67
CA PRO A 373 -4.15 1.57 -23.48
C PRO A 373 -3.89 1.03 -22.05
N ASP A 374 -3.93 1.87 -21.01
CA ASP A 374 -3.53 1.50 -19.64
C ASP A 374 -4.67 1.10 -18.70
N ASP A 375 -5.93 1.15 -19.15
CA ASP A 375 -7.04 0.66 -18.36
C ASP A 375 -7.01 -0.88 -18.38
N ARG A 376 -6.26 -1.47 -17.45
CA ARG A 376 -6.37 -2.90 -17.18
C ARG A 376 -7.54 -3.12 -16.23
N ILE A 377 -8.45 -4.01 -16.62
CA ILE A 377 -9.52 -4.47 -15.75
C ILE A 377 -9.05 -5.68 -14.95
N LEU A 378 -9.41 -5.69 -13.67
CA LEU A 378 -9.24 -6.87 -12.83
C LEU A 378 -10.54 -7.67 -12.86
N HIS A 379 -10.47 -8.92 -13.31
CA HIS A 379 -11.66 -9.74 -13.47
C HIS A 379 -11.52 -11.08 -12.77
N LEU A 380 -12.52 -11.41 -11.95
CA LEU A 380 -12.65 -12.70 -11.28
C LEU A 380 -13.46 -13.67 -12.15
N ARG A 381 -12.85 -14.76 -12.59
CA ARG A 381 -13.46 -15.76 -13.49
C ARG A 381 -13.35 -17.15 -12.93
N THR A 382 -14.23 -18.03 -13.38
CA THR A 382 -14.11 -19.46 -13.12
C THR A 382 -13.77 -20.23 -14.39
N SER A 383 -12.94 -21.26 -14.30
CA SER A 383 -12.76 -22.22 -15.40
C SER A 383 -13.96 -23.16 -15.47
N ALA A 384 -14.24 -23.70 -16.66
CA ALA A 384 -15.31 -24.70 -16.82
C ALA A 384 -14.91 -26.05 -16.20
N ASP A 385 -15.86 -26.74 -15.58
CA ASP A 385 -15.68 -28.13 -15.13
C ASP A 385 -15.50 -29.05 -16.35
N LYS A 386 -14.48 -29.93 -16.35
CA LYS A 386 -14.42 -31.08 -17.25
C LYS A 386 -15.07 -32.29 -16.55
N THR A 387 -16.11 -32.87 -17.15
CA THR A 387 -16.88 -34.00 -16.59
C THR A 387 -16.23 -35.38 -16.81
N ASP A 388 -15.06 -35.43 -17.46
CA ASP A 388 -14.39 -36.66 -17.89
C ASP A 388 -13.26 -37.14 -16.97
N GLY A 389 -12.99 -36.42 -15.86
CA GLY A 389 -11.93 -36.77 -14.90
C GLY A 389 -10.51 -36.50 -15.39
N SER A 390 -10.35 -35.83 -16.53
CA SER A 390 -9.05 -35.32 -16.99
C SER A 390 -8.68 -34.02 -16.27
N GLU A 391 -7.38 -33.78 -16.09
CA GLU A 391 -6.87 -32.52 -15.54
C GLU A 391 -7.31 -31.38 -16.47
N VAL A 392 -7.86 -30.31 -15.89
CA VAL A 392 -8.26 -29.13 -16.66
C VAL A 392 -6.97 -28.44 -17.09
N ASP A 393 -6.64 -28.48 -18.39
CA ASP A 393 -5.57 -27.63 -18.93
C ASP A 393 -5.83 -26.21 -18.42
N PRO A 394 -4.86 -25.55 -17.75
CA PRO A 394 -5.06 -24.21 -17.27
C PRO A 394 -5.42 -23.35 -18.48
N ALA A 395 -6.68 -22.98 -18.57
CA ALA A 395 -7.21 -22.21 -19.66
C ALA A 395 -6.32 -20.97 -19.80
N SER A 396 -5.77 -20.73 -21.00
CA SER A 396 -5.25 -19.40 -21.31
C SER A 396 -6.37 -18.41 -20.92
N PRO A 397 -6.10 -17.30 -20.23
CA PRO A 397 -7.16 -16.41 -19.77
C PRO A 397 -8.05 -15.85 -20.91
N SER A 398 -7.57 -15.92 -22.16
CA SER A 398 -8.32 -15.70 -23.42
C SER A 398 -9.31 -16.82 -23.78
N SER A 399 -9.15 -18.02 -23.19
CA SER A 399 -10.00 -19.22 -23.33
C SER A 399 -10.97 -19.46 -22.15
N LEU A 400 -10.97 -18.58 -21.13
CA LEU A 400 -11.95 -18.59 -20.04
C LEU A 400 -13.34 -18.19 -20.58
N LYS A 401 -14.07 -19.17 -21.12
CA LYS A 401 -15.47 -19.02 -21.51
C LYS A 401 -16.36 -18.93 -20.27
N GLY A 402 -16.69 -17.70 -19.86
CA GLY A 402 -18.10 -17.33 -19.75
C GLY A 402 -18.81 -17.32 -18.39
N THR A 403 -18.15 -17.32 -17.23
CA THR A 403 -18.83 -17.00 -15.96
C THR A 403 -17.99 -16.15 -15.00
N THR A 404 -18.60 -15.11 -14.46
CA THR A 404 -18.04 -14.24 -13.42
C THR A 404 -17.99 -15.00 -12.09
N GLY A 405 -16.82 -15.06 -11.46
CA GLY A 405 -16.68 -15.63 -10.11
C GLY A 405 -17.33 -14.73 -9.05
N THR A 406 -17.73 -15.30 -7.92
CA THR A 406 -18.27 -14.54 -6.79
C THR A 406 -17.20 -14.31 -5.73
N LEU A 407 -16.96 -13.04 -5.39
CA LEU A 407 -16.17 -12.66 -4.22
C LEU A 407 -17.13 -12.26 -3.09
N TYR A 408 -17.05 -12.97 -1.96
CA TYR A 408 -17.76 -12.57 -0.75
C TYR A 408 -16.85 -11.68 0.10
N ALA A 409 -17.07 -10.37 0.04
CA ALA A 409 -16.28 -9.38 0.75
C ALA A 409 -17.10 -8.12 1.08
N ASN A 410 -16.66 -7.38 2.11
CA ASN A 410 -17.11 -6.00 2.30
C ASN A 410 -16.41 -5.11 1.26
N ILE A 411 -17.19 -4.54 0.35
CA ILE A 411 -16.67 -3.64 -0.68
C ILE A 411 -16.87 -2.21 -0.21
N VAL A 412 -15.81 -1.41 -0.31
CA VAL A 412 -15.86 0.04 -0.13
C VAL A 412 -15.48 0.65 -1.46
N MET A 413 -16.36 1.48 -1.99
CA MET A 413 -16.25 2.11 -3.30
C MET A 413 -16.02 3.60 -3.10
N GLU A 414 -15.16 4.18 -3.91
CA GLU A 414 -15.03 5.62 -4.00
C GLU A 414 -16.18 6.18 -4.85
N ASN A 415 -16.98 7.06 -4.26
CA ASN A 415 -18.01 7.80 -4.96
C ASN A 415 -17.42 9.11 -5.49
N THR A 416 -17.04 9.11 -6.78
CA THR A 416 -16.42 10.26 -7.44
C THR A 416 -17.38 11.44 -7.65
N SER A 417 -18.68 11.23 -7.43
CA SER A 417 -19.66 12.31 -7.54
C SER A 417 -19.64 13.27 -6.34
N ARG A 418 -19.03 12.90 -5.21
CA ARG A 418 -19.09 13.70 -3.97
C ARG A 418 -17.74 13.76 -3.27
N LYS A 419 -17.44 14.90 -2.65
CA LYS A 419 -16.23 15.12 -1.86
C LYS A 419 -16.57 15.60 -0.45
N HIS A 420 -15.65 15.34 0.47
CA HIS A 420 -15.71 15.85 1.84
C HIS A 420 -15.58 17.38 1.85
N PRO A 421 -16.44 18.09 2.61
CA PRO A 421 -16.40 19.55 2.71
C PRO A 421 -15.22 20.01 3.58
N GLU A 422 -14.94 21.31 3.60
CA GLU A 422 -13.92 21.88 4.50
C GLU A 422 -14.37 21.83 5.97
N LYS A 423 -15.64 22.20 6.21
CA LYS A 423 -16.26 22.18 7.53
C LYS A 423 -17.66 21.57 7.51
N TRP A 424 -18.00 20.98 8.64
CA TRP A 424 -19.34 20.50 8.99
C TRP A 424 -20.00 21.44 9.99
N TYR A 425 -21.27 21.77 9.73
CA TYR A 425 -22.13 22.53 10.62
C TYR A 425 -23.18 21.60 11.22
N VAL A 426 -23.30 21.65 12.54
CA VAL A 426 -24.24 20.82 13.29
C VAL A 426 -25.29 21.68 13.99
N ALA A 427 -26.57 21.40 13.72
CA ALA A 427 -27.68 21.97 14.47
C ALA A 427 -28.10 21.07 15.65
N TYR A 428 -28.12 21.65 16.86
CA TYR A 428 -28.55 20.97 18.10
C TYR A 428 -29.98 21.31 18.52
N ASN A 429 -30.62 22.28 17.86
CA ASN A 429 -31.99 22.69 18.15
C ASN A 429 -32.62 23.30 16.89
N GLU A 430 -33.93 23.54 16.96
CA GLU A 430 -34.72 24.11 15.87
C GLU A 430 -34.21 25.48 15.44
N THR A 431 -33.76 26.32 16.38
CA THR A 431 -33.21 27.65 16.06
C THR A 431 -31.92 27.57 15.24
N ASP A 432 -31.00 26.66 15.60
CA ASP A 432 -29.78 26.41 14.84
C ASP A 432 -30.11 25.81 13.46
N ALA A 433 -31.07 24.89 13.41
CA ALA A 433 -31.53 24.27 12.17
C ALA A 433 -32.17 25.29 11.22
N ASP A 434 -33.01 26.19 11.72
CA ASP A 434 -33.63 27.27 10.94
C ASP A 434 -32.58 28.28 10.45
N ARG A 435 -31.55 28.56 11.24
CA ARG A 435 -30.42 29.41 10.80
C ARG A 435 -29.67 28.77 9.65
N LEU A 436 -29.34 27.48 9.76
CA LEU A 436 -28.70 26.72 8.67
C LEU A 436 -29.58 26.66 7.41
N LYS A 437 -30.88 26.38 7.57
CA LYS A 437 -31.87 26.36 6.47
C LYS A 437 -31.96 27.69 5.73
N ASN A 438 -31.83 28.80 6.46
CA ASN A 438 -31.89 30.15 5.90
C ASN A 438 -30.57 30.62 5.27
N GLY A 439 -29.53 29.76 5.20
CA GLY A 439 -28.23 30.08 4.60
C GLY A 439 -27.44 31.12 5.40
N ILE A 440 -27.76 31.32 6.68
CA ILE A 440 -27.02 32.23 7.55
C ILE A 440 -25.77 31.47 8.02
N GLN A 441 -24.71 31.53 7.23
CA GLN A 441 -23.42 30.85 7.49
C GLN A 441 -22.28 31.84 7.81
N ASP A 442 -22.40 33.10 7.39
CA ASP A 442 -21.42 34.16 7.66
C ASP A 442 -21.77 35.01 8.88
N ASP A 443 -20.88 35.01 9.86
CA ASP A 443 -19.91 36.11 10.06
C ASP A 443 -18.79 35.58 10.99
N ASP A 444 -17.58 36.13 10.88
CA ASP A 444 -16.33 35.85 11.62
C ASP A 444 -16.43 35.88 13.18
N ASP A 445 -17.64 35.94 13.71
CA ASP A 445 -17.97 35.94 15.13
C ASP A 445 -18.18 34.51 15.63
N THR A 446 -17.06 33.83 15.92
CA THR A 446 -17.00 32.51 16.61
C THR A 446 -17.84 32.43 17.90
N LEU A 447 -18.32 33.57 18.42
CA LEU A 447 -19.24 33.68 19.55
C LEU A 447 -20.69 33.29 19.23
N ARG A 448 -21.10 33.15 17.95
CA ARG A 448 -22.52 32.97 17.56
C ARG A 448 -22.90 31.66 16.86
N PHE A 449 -21.93 30.82 16.50
CA PHE A 449 -22.16 29.45 15.99
C PHE A 449 -21.20 28.47 16.68
N PRO A 450 -21.56 27.91 17.84
CA PRO A 450 -20.63 27.09 18.64
C PRO A 450 -20.32 25.68 18.06
N ASN A 451 -20.75 25.36 16.83
CA ASN A 451 -20.89 23.97 16.37
C ASN A 451 -20.34 23.72 14.94
N GLN A 452 -19.16 24.28 14.66
CA GLN A 452 -18.44 24.08 13.41
C GLN A 452 -17.28 23.11 13.64
N PHE A 453 -17.10 22.13 12.74
CA PHE A 453 -16.03 21.12 12.85
C PHE A 453 -15.26 21.03 11.55
N ALA A 454 -13.93 21.05 11.63
CA ALA A 454 -13.08 20.82 10.47
C ALA A 454 -13.16 19.34 10.02
N ASP A 455 -13.15 19.08 8.72
CA ASP A 455 -13.06 17.71 8.18
C ASP A 455 -11.58 17.31 7.98
N ALA A 456 -11.18 16.15 8.54
CA ALA A 456 -9.82 15.65 8.39
C ALA A 456 -9.49 15.17 6.96
N PHE A 457 -10.52 14.89 6.17
CA PHE A 457 -10.47 14.34 4.82
C PHE A 457 -11.02 15.30 3.76
N HIS A 458 -11.11 16.61 4.06
CA HIS A 458 -11.52 17.65 3.11
C HIS A 458 -10.90 17.46 1.71
N GLY A 459 -11.74 17.51 0.67
CA GLY A 459 -11.34 17.40 -0.73
C GLY A 459 -11.17 15.96 -1.24
N GLN A 460 -11.24 14.96 -0.35
CA GLN A 460 -11.25 13.54 -0.73
C GLN A 460 -12.66 13.08 -1.12
N TYR A 461 -12.74 12.12 -2.03
CA TYR A 461 -14.02 11.55 -2.47
C TYR A 461 -14.70 10.76 -1.36
N GLU A 462 -16.03 10.80 -1.30
CA GLU A 462 -16.86 10.00 -0.40
C GLU A 462 -16.58 8.51 -0.60
N LEU A 463 -16.53 7.72 0.47
CA LEU A 463 -16.49 6.26 0.37
C LEU A 463 -17.84 5.68 0.78
N VAL A 464 -18.34 4.73 0.00
CA VAL A 464 -19.65 4.09 0.19
C VAL A 464 -19.57 2.57 0.10
N THR A 465 -20.45 1.88 0.81
CA THR A 465 -20.65 0.43 0.61
C THR A 465 -21.80 0.16 -0.36
N PRO A 466 -21.88 -1.04 -0.96
CA PRO A 466 -23.07 -1.47 -1.66
C PRO A 466 -24.33 -1.36 -0.80
N THR A 467 -25.43 -0.97 -1.44
CA THR A 467 -26.72 -0.78 -0.79
C THR A 467 -27.43 -2.11 -0.60
N THR A 468 -28.04 -2.30 0.57
CA THR A 468 -29.04 -3.35 0.83
C THR A 468 -30.44 -2.76 0.73
N THR A 469 -31.34 -3.43 0.01
CA THR A 469 -32.67 -2.90 -0.30
C THR A 469 -33.76 -3.88 0.12
N PHE A 470 -34.80 -3.40 0.79
CA PHE A 470 -35.95 -4.22 1.17
C PHE A 470 -37.25 -3.42 1.23
N TYR A 471 -38.36 -4.13 1.04
CA TYR A 471 -39.72 -3.59 1.04
C TYR A 471 -40.33 -3.62 2.44
N GLN A 472 -41.00 -2.53 2.84
CA GLN A 472 -41.77 -2.45 4.08
C GLN A 472 -43.07 -1.69 3.86
N SER A 473 -44.11 -2.01 4.63
CA SER A 473 -45.27 -1.13 4.78
C SER A 473 -45.36 -0.64 6.22
N PHE A 474 -45.97 0.53 6.38
CA PHE A 474 -46.39 0.92 7.71
C PHE A 474 -47.55 0.03 8.17
N LYS A 475 -47.79 -0.03 9.48
CA LYS A 475 -48.72 -1.01 10.07
C LYS A 475 -49.93 -0.39 10.77
N ASN A 476 -50.17 0.92 10.65
CA ASN A 476 -51.33 1.55 11.26
C ASN A 476 -52.61 1.30 10.43
N ASN A 477 -53.60 0.67 11.06
CA ASN A 477 -54.92 0.40 10.51
C ASN A 477 -56.06 1.04 11.33
N TYR A 478 -55.75 1.94 12.28
CA TYR A 478 -56.76 2.56 13.13
C TYR A 478 -57.37 3.82 12.48
N PRO A 479 -58.68 4.08 12.67
CA PRO A 479 -59.29 5.35 12.29
C PRO A 479 -58.64 6.55 13.01
N GLN A 480 -58.73 7.74 12.42
CA GLN A 480 -58.22 8.98 13.04
C GLN A 480 -58.68 9.15 14.51
N GLY A 481 -57.72 9.28 15.44
CA GLY A 481 -57.98 9.47 16.87
C GLY A 481 -58.41 8.22 17.65
N LYS A 482 -58.47 7.04 17.00
CA LYS A 482 -58.70 5.75 17.65
C LYS A 482 -57.35 5.07 17.95
N LYS A 483 -57.26 4.42 19.10
CA LYS A 483 -56.16 3.55 19.52
C LYS A 483 -56.68 2.10 19.62
N PRO A 484 -55.81 1.06 19.68
CA PRO A 484 -56.28 -0.29 19.99
C PRO A 484 -57.09 -0.31 21.29
N ASP A 485 -58.30 -0.89 21.28
CA ASP A 485 -59.12 -1.08 22.50
C ASP A 485 -58.51 -2.15 23.43
N VAL A 486 -57.67 -3.03 22.88
CA VAL A 486 -56.79 -3.94 23.61
C VAL A 486 -55.45 -3.87 22.90
N ALA A 487 -54.52 -3.04 23.40
CA ALA A 487 -53.15 -3.13 22.94
C ALA A 487 -52.65 -4.55 23.27
N ASP A 488 -52.09 -5.22 22.27
CA ASP A 488 -51.50 -6.56 22.41
C ASP A 488 -50.60 -6.57 23.65
N ALA A 489 -50.63 -7.64 24.44
CA ALA A 489 -49.82 -7.72 25.67
C ALA A 489 -48.32 -7.54 25.36
N ASP A 490 -47.90 -7.91 24.15
CA ASP A 490 -46.56 -7.67 23.61
C ASP A 490 -46.32 -6.19 23.23
N TYR A 491 -47.35 -5.48 22.73
CA TYR A 491 -47.31 -4.04 22.41
C TYR A 491 -47.26 -3.15 23.66
N ILE A 492 -47.87 -3.58 24.77
CA ILE A 492 -47.81 -2.91 26.08
C ILE A 492 -46.48 -3.21 26.77
N ASN A 493 -46.01 -4.46 26.77
CA ASN A 493 -44.74 -4.85 27.41
C ASN A 493 -43.51 -4.24 26.74
N TRP A 494 -43.57 -3.94 25.44
CA TRP A 494 -42.48 -3.26 24.73
C TRP A 494 -42.55 -1.72 24.81
N ASN A 495 -43.60 -1.13 25.40
CA ASN A 495 -43.84 0.32 25.40
C ASN A 495 -44.40 0.88 26.75
N SER A 496 -43.92 0.43 27.92
CA SER A 496 -44.45 0.93 29.21
C SER A 496 -43.96 2.36 29.60
N GLU A 497 -44.90 3.29 29.43
CA GLU A 497 -45.26 4.59 30.04
C GLU A 497 -44.34 5.69 30.62
N ASP A 498 -43.08 5.53 31.03
CA ASP A 498 -42.34 6.69 31.59
C ASP A 498 -41.50 7.45 30.52
N ASN A 499 -42.19 8.35 29.78
CA ASN A 499 -41.73 9.56 29.02
C ASN A 499 -41.21 9.52 27.55
N TYR A 500 -41.97 9.07 26.53
CA TYR A 500 -41.47 9.01 25.11
C TYR A 500 -42.49 9.39 23.98
N LYS A 501 -43.52 10.22 24.23
CA LYS A 501 -44.88 9.93 23.73
C LYS A 501 -45.39 10.33 22.31
N ASN A 502 -44.64 10.92 21.36
CA ASN A 502 -45.27 11.27 20.05
C ASN A 502 -44.71 10.67 18.75
N LEU A 503 -43.42 10.30 18.62
CA LEU A 503 -42.87 9.68 17.39
C LEU A 503 -42.60 8.17 17.56
N PHE A 504 -42.05 7.77 18.72
CA PHE A 504 -41.71 6.38 19.04
C PHE A 504 -42.93 5.50 19.35
N THR A 505 -44.01 6.13 19.77
CA THR A 505 -45.28 5.51 20.17
C THR A 505 -46.34 5.61 19.06
N GLU A 506 -46.01 6.25 17.93
CA GLU A 506 -46.94 6.32 16.81
C GLU A 506 -47.26 4.88 16.37
N PRO A 507 -48.54 4.51 16.29
CA PRO A 507 -48.91 3.19 15.82
C PRO A 507 -48.38 3.01 14.39
N GLY A 508 -47.80 1.84 14.12
CA GLY A 508 -47.43 1.45 12.76
C GLY A 508 -46.07 1.93 12.24
N VAL A 509 -45.22 2.57 13.06
CA VAL A 509 -43.83 2.92 12.70
C VAL A 509 -43.00 1.72 12.31
N ILE A 510 -41.99 1.94 11.46
CA ILE A 510 -41.01 0.93 11.10
C ILE A 510 -39.75 1.13 11.96
N ARG A 511 -39.34 0.07 12.67
CA ARG A 511 -38.09 0.02 13.44
C ARG A 511 -37.16 -1.00 12.79
N LEU A 512 -35.91 -0.61 12.54
CA LEU A 512 -34.89 -1.49 11.94
C LEU A 512 -33.59 -1.41 12.73
N PRO A 513 -32.85 -2.52 12.88
CA PRO A 513 -31.52 -2.47 13.47
C PRO A 513 -30.58 -1.59 12.63
N LEU A 514 -29.64 -0.93 13.30
CA LEU A 514 -28.59 -0.16 12.65
C LEU A 514 -27.56 -1.11 12.03
N GLN A 515 -27.18 -0.87 10.78
CA GLN A 515 -26.18 -1.69 10.10
C GLN A 515 -24.76 -1.47 10.65
N THR A 516 -23.95 -2.52 10.66
CA THR A 516 -22.52 -2.41 10.99
C THR A 516 -21.74 -1.93 9.78
N CYS A 517 -20.96 -0.86 9.95
CA CYS A 517 -20.15 -0.29 8.88
C CYS A 517 -18.68 -0.72 8.95
N PRO A 518 -18.03 -1.00 7.80
CA PRO A 518 -16.62 -1.35 7.76
C PRO A 518 -15.75 -0.12 8.07
N LYS A 519 -14.49 -0.37 8.41
CA LYS A 519 -13.48 0.65 8.66
C LYS A 519 -12.42 0.60 7.58
N VAL A 520 -11.97 1.76 7.13
CA VAL A 520 -10.89 1.86 6.15
C VAL A 520 -9.81 2.81 6.66
N THR A 521 -8.57 2.50 6.36
CA THR A 521 -7.45 3.42 6.62
C THR A 521 -7.39 4.44 5.50
N GLY A 522 -7.56 5.72 5.84
CA GLY A 522 -7.35 6.85 4.95
C GLY A 522 -6.00 7.53 5.22
N ILE A 523 -5.62 8.42 4.32
CA ILE A 523 -4.52 9.37 4.53
C ILE A 523 -5.18 10.72 4.77
N ASP A 524 -4.94 11.37 5.92
CA ASP A 524 -5.50 12.68 6.21
C ASP A 524 -4.80 13.82 5.43
N LYS A 525 -5.29 15.05 5.57
CA LYS A 525 -4.69 16.24 4.93
C LYS A 525 -3.20 16.46 5.26
N ASP A 526 -2.74 15.98 6.42
CA ASP A 526 -1.36 16.10 6.89
C ASP A 526 -0.49 14.90 6.45
N ARG A 527 -1.01 14.05 5.54
CA ARG A 527 -0.40 12.82 5.03
C ARG A 527 -0.14 11.76 6.09
N LYS A 528 -0.90 11.77 7.18
CA LYS A 528 -0.83 10.74 8.21
C LYS A 528 -1.90 9.69 7.97
N THR A 529 -1.54 8.44 8.21
CA THR A 529 -2.51 7.34 8.18
C THR A 529 -3.48 7.52 9.33
N LYS A 530 -4.76 7.67 8.98
CA LYS A 530 -5.85 7.85 9.94
C LYS A 530 -7.00 6.92 9.62
N LEU A 531 -7.67 6.42 10.65
CA LEU A 531 -8.88 5.64 10.45
C LEU A 531 -9.99 6.54 9.90
N ARG A 532 -10.56 6.17 8.76
CA ARG A 532 -11.70 6.85 8.15
C ARG A 532 -12.96 6.05 8.46
N SER A 533 -13.84 6.63 9.27
CA SER A 533 -15.08 6.01 9.70
C SER A 533 -16.15 6.08 8.61
N LEU A 534 -16.87 4.98 8.40
CA LEU A 534 -18.11 4.98 7.63
C LEU A 534 -19.29 4.94 8.60
N TYR A 535 -20.26 5.81 8.35
CA TYR A 535 -21.48 5.96 9.13
C TYR A 535 -22.65 5.23 8.48
N PRO A 536 -23.57 4.67 9.27
CA PRO A 536 -24.82 4.10 8.76
C PRO A 536 -25.67 5.14 8.03
N ARG A 537 -26.18 4.78 6.86
CA ARG A 537 -27.07 5.60 6.03
C ARG A 537 -28.35 4.86 5.68
N LEU A 538 -29.43 5.61 5.53
CA LEU A 538 -30.70 5.07 5.10
C LEU A 538 -31.44 6.10 4.23
N SER A 539 -32.02 5.62 3.13
CA SER A 539 -33.01 6.37 2.37
C SER A 539 -34.31 5.57 2.21
N VAL A 540 -35.42 6.30 2.15
CA VAL A 540 -36.76 5.73 2.03
C VAL A 540 -37.41 6.29 0.77
N ALA A 541 -37.86 5.40 -0.12
CA ALA A 541 -38.60 5.77 -1.32
C ALA A 541 -40.02 5.21 -1.24
N ILE A 542 -41.03 5.99 -1.65
CA ILE A 542 -42.41 5.51 -1.71
C ILE A 542 -42.52 4.39 -2.75
N SER A 543 -43.07 3.25 -2.35
CA SER A 543 -43.35 2.13 -3.25
C SER A 543 -44.81 2.12 -3.72
N SER A 544 -45.76 2.27 -2.80
CA SER A 544 -47.18 2.39 -3.12
C SER A 544 -47.89 3.23 -2.08
N VAL A 545 -48.82 4.08 -2.53
CA VAL A 545 -49.64 4.96 -1.70
C VAL A 545 -51.08 4.98 -2.21
N ALA A 546 -52.06 4.99 -1.30
CA ALA A 546 -53.47 5.23 -1.65
C ALA A 546 -54.16 6.11 -0.60
N ALA A 547 -55.11 6.92 -1.09
CA ALA A 547 -56.03 7.70 -0.28
C ALA A 547 -57.21 6.85 0.20
N ASP A 548 -56.96 6.03 1.22
CA ASP A 548 -57.98 5.19 1.86
C ASP A 548 -58.91 6.03 2.75
N GLU A 549 -60.19 5.64 2.86
CA GLU A 549 -61.21 6.33 3.65
C GLU A 549 -61.61 5.52 4.89
N ASP A 550 -61.65 6.16 6.06
CA ASP A 550 -61.92 5.49 7.35
C ASP A 550 -63.43 5.38 7.69
N ASP A 551 -64.30 6.24 7.14
CA ASP A 551 -65.70 6.38 7.55
C ASP A 551 -66.57 5.13 7.21
N GLY A 552 -66.09 4.22 6.36
CA GLY A 552 -66.76 2.96 5.98
C GLY A 552 -66.18 1.67 6.56
N ALA A 553 -64.98 1.69 7.16
CA ALA A 553 -64.19 0.48 7.43
C ALA A 553 -64.87 -0.52 8.39
N ASN A 554 -65.62 -0.03 9.39
CA ASN A 554 -66.39 -0.86 10.32
C ASN A 554 -67.64 -1.52 9.70
N LYS A 555 -68.11 -1.05 8.54
CA LYS A 555 -69.33 -1.55 7.88
C LYS A 555 -69.06 -2.43 6.66
N THR A 556 -67.91 -2.27 6.00
CA THR A 556 -67.61 -2.92 4.70
C THR A 556 -66.36 -3.81 4.69
N GLY A 557 -65.64 -3.93 5.81
CA GLY A 557 -64.70 -5.04 6.03
C GLY A 557 -63.33 -4.97 5.35
N GLY A 558 -62.67 -3.80 5.33
CA GLY A 558 -61.22 -3.77 5.07
C GLY A 558 -60.62 -2.38 4.79
N TYR A 559 -59.32 -2.25 5.05
CA TYR A 559 -58.44 -1.11 4.72
C TYR A 559 -57.57 -1.45 3.50
N PHE A 560 -56.98 -0.45 2.81
CA PHE A 560 -55.90 -0.71 1.86
C PHE A 560 -54.69 -1.29 2.62
N ASP A 561 -54.20 -2.44 2.19
CA ASP A 561 -53.12 -3.18 2.87
C ASP A 561 -51.97 -3.48 1.89
N TYR A 562 -50.86 -2.77 2.09
CA TYR A 562 -49.63 -2.93 1.32
C TYR A 562 -48.55 -3.72 2.05
N THR A 563 -48.87 -4.51 3.08
CA THR A 563 -47.88 -5.35 3.78
C THR A 563 -47.22 -6.40 2.88
N GLN A 564 -47.89 -6.81 1.80
CA GLN A 564 -47.41 -7.81 0.85
C GLN A 564 -47.18 -7.18 -0.52
N GLN A 565 -45.91 -6.99 -0.90
CA GLN A 565 -45.51 -6.40 -2.19
C GLN A 565 -46.17 -7.11 -3.39
N GLY A 566 -46.24 -8.45 -3.37
CA GLY A 566 -46.83 -9.24 -4.45
C GLY A 566 -48.36 -9.17 -4.54
N ALA A 567 -49.04 -8.60 -3.54
CA ALA A 567 -50.51 -8.59 -3.44
C ALA A 567 -51.11 -7.19 -3.24
N THR A 568 -50.33 -6.12 -3.39
CA THR A 568 -50.75 -4.72 -3.14
C THR A 568 -52.07 -4.40 -3.83
N ARG A 569 -52.21 -4.73 -5.12
CA ARG A 569 -53.45 -4.50 -5.89
C ARG A 569 -54.62 -5.37 -5.44
N THR A 570 -54.38 -6.63 -5.10
CA THR A 570 -55.45 -7.58 -4.72
C THR A 570 -56.00 -7.27 -3.33
N ASN A 571 -55.13 -6.86 -2.41
CA ASN A 571 -55.51 -6.47 -1.05
C ASN A 571 -56.36 -5.20 -1.03
N SER A 572 -56.19 -4.31 -2.02
CA SER A 572 -57.04 -3.12 -2.22
C SER A 572 -58.50 -3.43 -2.60
N TYR A 573 -58.81 -4.65 -3.05
CA TYR A 573 -60.11 -5.03 -3.64
C TYR A 573 -60.98 -5.95 -2.75
N LYS A 574 -60.67 -6.13 -1.46
CA LYS A 574 -61.38 -7.10 -0.59
C LYS A 574 -62.86 -6.75 -0.24
N SER A 575 -63.39 -5.61 -0.68
CA SER A 575 -64.83 -5.30 -0.61
C SER A 575 -65.56 -5.86 -1.84
N LYS A 576 -66.13 -7.06 -1.73
CA LYS A 576 -66.82 -7.73 -2.86
C LYS A 576 -68.15 -7.06 -3.29
N ASN A 577 -68.69 -6.12 -2.53
CA ASN A 577 -70.04 -5.59 -2.76
C ASN A 577 -70.12 -4.05 -2.91
N ASP A 578 -68.99 -3.33 -2.82
CA ASP A 578 -68.95 -1.89 -3.06
C ASP A 578 -67.52 -1.48 -3.49
N PRO A 579 -67.29 -1.08 -4.75
CA PRO A 579 -65.99 -0.56 -5.17
C PRO A 579 -65.72 0.74 -4.39
N LYS A 580 -64.78 0.69 -3.44
CA LYS A 580 -64.39 1.85 -2.65
C LYS A 580 -64.04 3.02 -3.58
N PRO A 581 -64.70 4.18 -3.48
CA PRO A 581 -64.19 5.37 -4.15
C PRO A 581 -62.85 5.74 -3.48
N VAL A 582 -61.78 5.83 -4.27
CA VAL A 582 -60.46 6.26 -3.77
C VAL A 582 -60.43 7.77 -3.78
N GLY A 583 -59.98 8.37 -2.67
CA GLY A 583 -59.78 9.80 -2.58
C GLY A 583 -58.59 10.30 -3.42
N ALA A 584 -58.19 11.55 -3.20
CA ALA A 584 -56.94 12.08 -3.73
C ALA A 584 -55.85 12.09 -2.65
N VAL A 585 -54.62 11.73 -3.01
CA VAL A 585 -53.44 11.91 -2.15
C VAL A 585 -52.96 13.35 -2.32
N ALA A 586 -52.95 14.13 -1.24
CA ALA A 586 -52.50 15.51 -1.26
C ALA A 586 -50.99 15.62 -1.04
N ALA A 587 -50.45 14.87 -0.07
CA ALA A 587 -49.03 14.84 0.23
C ALA A 587 -48.65 13.58 1.02
N VAL A 588 -47.38 13.20 0.96
CA VAL A 588 -46.77 12.21 1.85
C VAL A 588 -45.46 12.80 2.37
N ALA A 589 -45.32 12.84 3.68
CA ALA A 589 -44.06 13.16 4.35
C ALA A 589 -43.55 11.88 5.02
N ILE A 590 -42.28 11.52 4.79
CA ILE A 590 -41.62 10.38 5.42
C ILE A 590 -40.40 10.92 6.14
N GLN A 591 -40.21 10.52 7.40
CA GLN A 591 -39.06 10.88 8.20
C GLN A 591 -38.33 9.61 8.64
N ALA A 592 -37.01 9.61 8.52
CA ALA A 592 -36.14 8.53 8.98
C ALA A 592 -35.10 9.12 9.93
N ASN A 593 -35.02 8.57 11.15
CA ASN A 593 -34.09 9.03 12.17
C ASN A 593 -33.24 7.87 12.71
N ILE A 594 -31.99 8.14 13.07
CA ILE A 594 -31.20 7.25 13.91
C ILE A 594 -31.51 7.56 15.36
N VAL A 595 -31.82 6.55 16.14
CA VAL A 595 -32.10 6.64 17.57
C VAL A 595 -30.89 6.15 18.32
N VAL A 596 -30.32 6.98 19.18
CA VAL A 596 -29.14 6.67 20.00
C VAL A 596 -29.44 6.81 21.49
N ASN A 597 -28.79 5.99 22.31
CA ASN A 597 -28.95 6.06 23.77
C ASN A 597 -28.27 7.33 24.34
N LYS A 598 -29.02 8.10 25.13
CA LYS A 598 -28.58 9.39 25.70
C LYS A 598 -27.33 9.29 26.59
N ASP A 599 -27.18 8.21 27.36
CA ASP A 599 -26.11 8.06 28.34
C ASP A 599 -24.80 7.75 27.62
N ILE A 600 -24.88 6.99 26.52
CA ILE A 600 -23.77 6.77 25.60
C ILE A 600 -23.34 8.09 24.96
N VAL A 601 -24.28 8.90 24.49
CA VAL A 601 -23.98 10.20 23.89
C VAL A 601 -23.33 11.12 24.92
N SER A 602 -23.98 11.33 26.07
CA SER A 602 -23.53 12.25 27.11
C SER A 602 -22.13 11.93 27.65
N ALA A 603 -21.76 10.65 27.72
CA ALA A 603 -20.43 10.22 28.17
C ALA A 603 -19.32 10.41 27.13
N ASN A 604 -19.66 10.64 25.84
CA ASN A 604 -18.68 10.68 24.76
C ASN A 604 -18.76 11.96 23.90
N VAL A 605 -19.58 12.95 24.26
CA VAL A 605 -19.55 14.29 23.64
C VAL A 605 -18.29 15.02 24.13
N PRO A 606 -17.44 15.55 23.24
CA PRO A 606 -16.29 16.37 23.63
C PRO A 606 -16.72 17.63 24.42
N ASP A 607 -15.90 18.08 25.38
CA ASP A 607 -16.14 19.34 26.09
C ASP A 607 -16.33 20.49 25.09
N LYS A 608 -17.47 21.19 25.19
CA LYS A 608 -17.94 22.28 24.31
C LYS A 608 -16.95 23.44 24.11
N ALA A 609 -15.83 23.45 24.82
CA ALA A 609 -14.81 24.49 24.78
C ALA A 609 -13.78 24.31 23.65
N ASN A 610 -13.71 23.14 22.99
CA ASN A 610 -12.74 22.91 21.91
C ASN A 610 -13.33 23.21 20.53
N VAL A 611 -13.41 24.50 20.22
CA VAL A 611 -13.85 25.07 18.92
C VAL A 611 -12.91 24.70 17.74
N ASN A 612 -11.87 23.91 17.99
CA ASN A 612 -10.85 23.49 17.01
C ASN A 612 -10.84 21.96 16.78
N GLY A 613 -11.86 21.24 17.24
CA GLY A 613 -11.98 19.79 17.02
C GLY A 613 -12.27 19.43 15.56
N ILE A 614 -11.88 18.23 15.16
CA ILE A 614 -12.27 17.63 13.87
C ILE A 614 -13.59 16.87 14.01
N PHE A 615 -14.31 16.73 12.92
CA PHE A 615 -15.64 16.12 12.89
C PHE A 615 -15.65 14.66 13.39
N GLU A 616 -14.62 13.87 13.08
CA GLU A 616 -14.50 12.48 13.50
C GLU A 616 -14.30 12.31 15.01
N ASP A 617 -13.74 13.31 15.69
CA ASP A 617 -13.60 13.29 17.15
C ASP A 617 -14.93 13.64 17.84
N TRP A 618 -15.83 14.28 17.10
CA TRP A 618 -17.13 14.70 17.61
C TRP A 618 -18.19 13.59 17.52
N ILE A 619 -18.32 12.90 16.37
CA ILE A 619 -19.19 11.72 16.29
C ILE A 619 -18.44 10.48 16.79
N ALA A 620 -18.69 10.11 18.05
CA ALA A 620 -18.06 8.93 18.62
C ALA A 620 -18.66 7.63 18.07
N GLU A 621 -17.80 6.69 17.66
CA GLU A 621 -18.21 5.36 17.18
C GLU A 621 -19.13 4.61 18.16
N LYS A 622 -18.95 4.85 19.46
CA LYS A 622 -19.79 4.24 20.51
C LYS A 622 -21.27 4.58 20.36
N TRP A 623 -21.60 5.72 19.75
CA TRP A 623 -22.99 6.11 19.48
C TRP A 623 -23.73 5.08 18.60
N PHE A 624 -22.99 4.36 17.74
CA PHE A 624 -23.54 3.41 16.78
C PHE A 624 -23.35 1.94 17.17
N LYS A 625 -22.76 1.65 18.34
CA LYS A 625 -22.47 0.28 18.80
C LYS A 625 -23.29 -0.21 19.99
N GLY A 626 -24.00 0.69 20.68
CA GLY A 626 -24.76 0.34 21.89
C GLY A 626 -23.88 -0.10 23.07
N THR A 627 -24.52 -0.51 24.17
CA THR A 627 -23.89 -1.29 25.25
C THR A 627 -24.17 -2.77 25.00
N SER A 628 -23.47 -3.72 25.64
CA SER A 628 -23.72 -5.17 25.48
C SER A 628 -25.09 -5.65 25.98
N ASN A 629 -26.01 -4.73 26.28
CA ASN A 629 -27.40 -4.98 26.66
C ASN A 629 -28.32 -4.50 25.52
N ASN A 630 -29.10 -5.41 24.93
CA ASN A 630 -29.97 -5.16 23.75
C ASN A 630 -30.96 -3.98 23.87
N LEU A 631 -31.20 -3.44 25.07
CA LEU A 631 -32.12 -2.32 25.29
C LEU A 631 -31.50 -0.95 24.93
N ASP A 632 -30.17 -0.87 24.82
CA ASP A 632 -29.43 0.36 24.53
C ASP A 632 -28.87 0.42 23.10
N GLU A 633 -29.22 -0.55 22.25
CA GLU A 633 -28.72 -0.62 20.88
C GLU A 633 -29.36 0.45 20.00
N PRO A 634 -28.57 1.20 19.22
CA PRO A 634 -29.11 2.21 18.32
C PRO A 634 -29.86 1.57 17.15
N PHE A 635 -30.90 2.24 16.66
CA PHE A 635 -31.77 1.71 15.62
C PHE A 635 -32.33 2.81 14.70
N TRP A 636 -32.81 2.43 13.53
CA TRP A 636 -33.55 3.30 12.62
C TRP A 636 -35.03 3.35 13.00
N LEU A 637 -35.57 4.56 13.10
CA LEU A 637 -37.00 4.82 13.25
C LEU A 637 -37.51 5.54 12.01
N ILE A 638 -38.48 4.94 11.33
CA ILE A 638 -39.11 5.52 10.14
C ILE A 638 -40.58 5.73 10.42
N SER A 639 -41.04 6.96 10.23
CA SER A 639 -42.44 7.37 10.34
C SER A 639 -42.90 8.09 9.08
N ALA A 640 -44.20 8.21 8.91
CA ALA A 640 -44.81 8.91 7.79
C ALA A 640 -46.15 9.54 8.15
N ALA A 641 -46.45 10.66 7.49
CA ALA A 641 -47.76 11.26 7.44
C ALA A 641 -48.24 11.30 5.98
N SER A 642 -49.49 10.90 5.73
CA SER A 642 -50.13 11.00 4.42
C SER A 642 -51.39 11.86 4.53
N ALA A 643 -51.44 12.95 3.77
CA ALA A 643 -52.62 13.80 3.64
C ALA A 643 -53.49 13.30 2.49
N THR A 644 -54.78 13.10 2.75
CA THR A 644 -55.74 12.54 1.81
C THR A 644 -57.02 13.37 1.79
N ILE A 645 -57.66 13.44 0.62
CA ILE A 645 -58.92 14.16 0.39
C ILE A 645 -59.98 13.12 0.05
N THR A 646 -61.09 13.10 0.79
CA THR A 646 -62.16 12.13 0.55
C THR A 646 -62.87 12.37 -0.79
N PRO A 647 -63.40 11.33 -1.46
CA PRO A 647 -64.07 11.45 -2.76
C PRO A 647 -65.28 12.40 -2.78
N ASP A 648 -65.94 12.60 -1.62
CA ASP A 648 -67.07 13.51 -1.47
C ASP A 648 -66.67 14.96 -1.16
N GLY A 649 -65.37 15.23 -1.02
CA GLY A 649 -64.79 16.55 -0.79
C GLY A 649 -65.10 17.18 0.58
N LYS A 650 -65.68 16.42 1.52
CA LYS A 650 -66.17 16.98 2.80
C LYS A 650 -65.15 16.94 3.94
N LYS A 651 -64.07 16.13 3.83
CA LYS A 651 -63.03 16.02 4.87
C LYS A 651 -61.63 15.88 4.26
N ASN A 652 -60.69 16.65 4.80
CA ASN A 652 -59.25 16.43 4.64
C ASN A 652 -58.78 15.55 5.81
N VAL A 653 -58.11 14.43 5.53
CA VAL A 653 -57.66 13.48 6.55
C VAL A 653 -56.15 13.31 6.47
N ASN A 654 -55.47 13.56 7.59
CA ASN A 654 -54.07 13.23 7.77
C ASN A 654 -53.96 11.87 8.47
N LYS A 655 -53.32 10.91 7.81
CA LYS A 655 -53.04 9.57 8.32
C LYS A 655 -51.60 9.46 8.78
N ILE A 656 -51.39 8.87 9.94
CA ILE A 656 -50.05 8.61 10.50
C ILE A 656 -49.73 7.14 10.29
N ASN A 657 -48.57 6.85 9.69
CA ASN A 657 -48.05 5.51 9.40
C ASN A 657 -49.08 4.53 8.78
N PRO A 658 -49.86 4.93 7.75
CA PRO A 658 -50.98 4.12 7.28
C PRO A 658 -50.52 2.86 6.55
N GLN A 659 -51.24 1.74 6.72
CA GLN A 659 -51.05 0.51 5.93
C GLN A 659 -51.27 0.70 4.42
N SER A 660 -51.94 1.80 4.03
CA SER A 660 -52.09 2.25 2.65
C SER A 660 -50.85 2.97 2.10
N LEU A 661 -49.72 2.95 2.82
CA LEU A 661 -48.42 3.45 2.41
C LEU A 661 -47.35 2.35 2.61
N SER A 662 -46.61 2.07 1.54
CA SER A 662 -45.43 1.20 1.57
C SER A 662 -44.23 1.87 0.93
N VAL A 663 -43.06 1.43 1.34
CA VAL A 663 -41.77 2.03 1.04
C VAL A 663 -40.72 0.98 0.67
N VAL A 664 -39.75 1.40 -0.13
CA VAL A 664 -38.49 0.70 -0.35
C VAL A 664 -37.43 1.39 0.50
N ILE A 665 -36.76 0.61 1.34
CA ILE A 665 -35.74 1.08 2.27
C ILE A 665 -34.38 0.64 1.73
N ASN A 666 -33.46 1.59 1.63
CA ASN A 666 -32.10 1.39 1.16
C ASN A 666 -31.13 1.70 2.30
N GLN A 667 -30.32 0.72 2.73
CA GLN A 667 -29.30 0.89 3.76
C GLN A 667 -27.90 0.68 3.18
N TRP A 668 -27.00 1.63 3.44
CA TRP A 668 -25.58 1.55 3.07
C TRP A 668 -24.74 2.23 4.14
N CYS A 669 -23.42 2.19 4.01
CA CYS A 669 -22.50 2.93 4.86
C CYS A 669 -21.79 3.99 4.02
N SER A 670 -21.57 5.17 4.57
CA SER A 670 -20.87 6.27 3.89
C SER A 670 -19.97 7.04 4.84
N THR A 671 -18.85 7.57 4.35
CA THR A 671 -18.04 8.54 5.10
C THR A 671 -18.74 9.87 5.33
N ILE A 672 -19.80 10.15 4.58
CA ILE A 672 -20.74 11.24 4.85
C ILE A 672 -21.83 10.73 5.80
N PRO A 673 -22.01 11.33 6.98
CA PRO A 673 -23.00 10.92 7.97
C PRO A 673 -24.46 11.18 7.53
N GLN A 674 -25.41 10.53 8.22
CA GLN A 674 -26.84 10.75 8.01
C GLN A 674 -27.31 12.03 8.72
N GLY A 675 -28.15 12.84 8.07
CA GLY A 675 -28.92 13.89 8.74
C GLY A 675 -30.10 13.31 9.54
N GLY A 676 -30.34 13.79 10.78
CA GLY A 676 -31.45 13.34 11.63
C GLY A 676 -31.07 12.23 12.62
N MET A 677 -30.28 12.55 13.65
CA MET A 677 -30.03 11.70 14.82
C MET A 677 -30.74 12.26 16.04
N ILE A 678 -31.57 11.41 16.66
CA ILE A 678 -32.35 11.75 17.84
C ILE A 678 -31.89 10.94 19.05
N SER A 679 -31.81 11.61 20.20
CA SER A 679 -31.60 10.94 21.48
C SER A 679 -32.87 10.16 21.85
N SER A 680 -32.72 9.12 22.67
CA SER A 680 -33.86 8.32 23.11
C SER A 680 -34.92 9.18 23.86
N GLU A 681 -34.57 10.07 24.80
CA GLU A 681 -35.58 10.82 25.60
C GLU A 681 -36.19 12.06 24.92
N GLY A 682 -37.53 12.23 25.04
CA GLY A 682 -38.34 13.23 24.30
C GLY A 682 -38.78 14.50 25.05
N HIS A 683 -38.82 15.61 24.29
CA HIS A 683 -39.61 16.85 24.36
C HIS A 683 -40.35 17.27 25.65
N ALA A 684 -39.80 18.28 26.31
CA ALA A 684 -40.58 19.46 26.72
C ALA A 684 -39.93 20.68 26.04
N TRP A 685 -40.67 21.36 25.17
CA TRP A 685 -40.22 22.50 24.34
C TRP A 685 -39.90 23.77 25.15
N THR A 686 -39.73 23.67 26.46
CA THR A 686 -39.71 24.83 27.36
C THR A 686 -38.32 25.23 27.82
N GLU A 687 -37.30 24.35 27.76
CA GLU A 687 -35.93 24.71 28.17
C GLU A 687 -34.85 24.06 27.29
N ALA A 688 -33.92 24.91 26.82
CA ALA A 688 -32.80 24.57 25.96
C ALA A 688 -31.77 23.71 26.72
N GLU A 689 -31.85 22.38 26.54
CA GLU A 689 -30.78 21.49 26.97
C GLU A 689 -29.98 20.99 25.75
N PRO A 690 -28.69 21.35 25.64
CA PRO A 690 -27.83 21.09 24.47
C PRO A 690 -27.51 19.62 24.19
N ASN A 691 -27.94 18.67 25.03
CA ASN A 691 -27.65 17.24 24.87
C ASN A 691 -28.84 16.44 24.32
N LYS A 692 -29.97 17.12 24.00
CA LYS A 692 -31.26 16.48 23.65
C LYS A 692 -31.41 16.14 22.16
N TYR A 693 -30.74 16.87 21.26
CA TYR A 693 -30.61 16.51 19.85
C TYR A 693 -29.15 16.35 19.53
N VAL A 694 -28.78 15.14 19.13
CA VAL A 694 -27.39 14.83 18.83
C VAL A 694 -27.02 15.45 17.49
N LEU A 695 -27.95 15.42 16.53
CA LEU A 695 -27.74 15.98 15.20
C LEU A 695 -29.08 16.21 14.47
N HIS A 696 -29.63 17.43 14.51
CA HIS A 696 -30.92 17.73 13.84
C HIS A 696 -30.74 17.90 12.32
N SER A 697 -29.74 18.67 11.91
CA SER A 697 -29.38 18.90 10.52
C SER A 697 -27.86 19.03 10.39
N LEU A 698 -27.32 18.53 9.28
CA LEU A 698 -25.94 18.66 8.86
C LEU A 698 -25.90 19.53 7.62
N VAL A 699 -25.13 20.61 7.66
CA VAL A 699 -24.86 21.45 6.49
C VAL A 699 -23.35 21.55 6.29
N ALA A 700 -22.89 21.59 5.05
CA ALA A 700 -21.49 21.80 4.68
C ALA A 700 -21.23 23.27 4.32
N GLU A 701 -20.01 23.78 4.57
CA GLU A 701 -19.64 25.20 4.30
C GLU A 701 -19.78 25.60 2.84
N ASP A 702 -19.55 24.65 1.92
CA ASP A 702 -19.97 24.81 0.54
C ASP A 702 -21.45 24.47 0.47
N ASN A 703 -22.27 25.47 0.14
CA ASN A 703 -23.74 25.37 0.06
C ASN A 703 -24.29 24.34 -0.93
N ASP A 704 -23.42 23.59 -1.59
CA ASP A 704 -23.77 22.40 -2.35
C ASP A 704 -22.82 21.27 -1.93
N LEU A 705 -23.37 20.09 -1.65
CA LEU A 705 -22.65 18.86 -1.97
C LEU A 705 -22.39 18.89 -3.47
N LYS A 706 -21.27 19.48 -3.87
CA LYS A 706 -20.94 19.70 -5.28
C LYS A 706 -20.83 18.36 -5.96
N PHE A 707 -21.67 18.15 -6.96
CA PHE A 707 -21.57 16.98 -7.80
C PHE A 707 -20.46 17.22 -8.81
N TYR A 708 -19.62 16.22 -9.04
CA TYR A 708 -18.56 16.32 -10.03
C TYR A 708 -18.85 15.37 -11.20
N LYS A 709 -18.59 15.87 -12.41
CA LYS A 709 -18.49 15.02 -13.61
C LYS A 709 -17.26 14.13 -13.49
N GLU A 710 -17.20 13.06 -14.28
CA GLU A 710 -16.04 12.16 -14.34
C GLU A 710 -14.71 12.90 -14.65
N ASN A 711 -14.78 14.03 -15.35
CA ASN A 711 -13.61 14.86 -15.66
C ASN A 711 -13.22 15.85 -14.54
N GLY A 712 -13.84 15.77 -13.36
CA GLY A 712 -13.56 16.62 -12.21
C GLY A 712 -14.20 18.00 -12.25
N ASN A 713 -14.94 18.35 -13.30
CA ASN A 713 -15.68 19.62 -13.37
C ASN A 713 -16.96 19.54 -12.54
N GLU A 714 -17.26 20.62 -11.83
CA GLU A 714 -18.49 20.78 -11.07
C GLU A 714 -19.74 20.70 -11.98
N LEU A 715 -20.76 19.98 -11.51
CA LEU A 715 -22.10 19.92 -12.09
C LEU A 715 -22.91 21.08 -11.52
N ASP A 716 -23.33 21.99 -12.39
CA ASP A 716 -24.28 23.04 -12.07
C ASP A 716 -25.67 22.40 -11.99
N ILE A 717 -26.09 22.03 -10.78
CA ILE A 717 -27.44 21.52 -10.49
C ILE A 717 -28.23 22.69 -9.91
N PRO A 718 -29.39 23.04 -10.47
CA PRO A 718 -30.18 24.17 -9.96
C PRO A 718 -30.55 23.94 -8.48
N ASP A 719 -30.41 25.00 -7.67
CA ASP A 719 -30.60 25.18 -6.21
C ASP A 719 -31.82 24.52 -5.52
N HIS A 720 -32.64 23.77 -6.26
CA HIS A 720 -33.83 23.11 -5.76
C HIS A 720 -33.56 21.84 -4.92
N GLU A 721 -32.32 21.37 -4.85
CA GLU A 721 -31.88 20.31 -3.93
C GLU A 721 -31.18 20.87 -2.69
N ARG A 722 -31.73 21.93 -2.07
CA ARG A 722 -31.50 22.18 -0.64
C ARG A 722 -32.06 20.99 0.15
N ILE A 723 -31.27 19.93 0.29
CA ILE A 723 -31.55 18.79 1.17
C ILE A 723 -31.29 19.28 2.61
N THR A 724 -32.17 20.15 3.10
CA THR A 724 -32.52 20.16 4.51
C THR A 724 -33.25 18.85 4.78
N TYR A 725 -32.58 17.91 5.44
CA TYR A 725 -33.25 16.81 6.11
C TYR A 725 -34.18 17.35 7.21
#